data_AF-Q823U3-F1
#
_entry.id   AF-Q823U3-F1
#
_cell.length_a   1.000
_cell.length_b   1.000
_cell.length_c   1.000
_cell.angle_alpha   90.00
_cell.angle_beta   90.00
_cell.angle_gamma   90.00
#
_symmetry.space_group_name_H-M   'P 1'
#
loop_
_entity.id
_entity.type
_entity.pdbx_description
1 polymer ?
#
loop_
_entity_poly.entity_id
_entity_poly.type
_entity_poly.pdbx_seq_one_letter_code
_entity_poly.pdbx_strand_id
1 'polypeptide(L)'
;MNRYFPFLILSALLAFSSSAQALTHKEAAKKKVSYLSHFKGVSGSLDIEDGVLNIHNNLRIQANRAYVDNVPDRGMKLIAHGNVMVNYRGKTLVCDYLEYYEDTDSCLLTNGRFAMYPWFLGGSMMTLTPETLIIHKGYISTSEGPKKHICLSGDYLEYSSDSVLSIGKTTFSICNIPVLFFPQFSIMPMEIPKPPINFRGGTGGFLGSYLGISYSPISKKHFQSTFFLDSFFKHGIGVGYNMHFSLKDNPKNVFNMKSYYAHRLAIDMAEPRDRYRFHGDFSLSHKQAKLFGEYHVSDSWETVADIFPNNFSLKNTGPTQVRLTWTDALFDGSLSSSVRVNPFQNVNQELPYLSLKQRPLNIKNTGIFIENLLECGYLNFAFSNNIADSNFSSLRASVSPKVYRPIPLFIGTLTPSALASAIYYSNVPKTFSRHCQASAKINLDYRFSLYKNYLQTRHIVEPFVSFTSTTHPLTKNHEHFIFSINDAFASLHLGKVGIESFIYNRVSPSTPPISAKLWTTQIFKNTFANSTFPKTACTISLPLDRKNTLSLDAEWIWKKHCWDHMNLLWQWVGSENVGLTLEFLHRSKYSLLKCDKENYVLDVSRSPDELFNSPLSDRRNLILGKVFVRPHPCWNYHLTLRYGWHRLDTPSYLEYQMILGTKIFEHWQLYSVYEKREADNRFFFYLKLDKPKRLKNK
;
A
#
# COMPACT_ATOMS: atom_id res chain seq x y z
N MET A 1 18.88 -35.09 -26.00
CA MET A 1 18.95 -35.14 -24.53
C MET A 1 19.10 -33.73 -24.00
N ASN A 2 18.32 -33.34 -22.98
CA ASN A 2 18.27 -32.03 -22.26
C ASN A 2 16.97 -31.22 -22.41
N ARG A 3 15.84 -31.79 -21.96
CA ARG A 3 14.57 -31.06 -21.76
C ARG A 3 13.87 -31.28 -20.41
N TYR A 4 14.52 -31.92 -19.42
CA TYR A 4 13.90 -32.21 -18.12
C TYR A 4 14.61 -31.63 -16.89
N PHE A 5 15.65 -30.81 -17.08
CA PHE A 5 16.38 -30.21 -15.96
C PHE A 5 15.60 -29.14 -15.14
N PRO A 6 14.66 -28.35 -15.70
CA PRO A 6 13.94 -27.35 -14.89
C PRO A 6 12.79 -27.92 -14.03
N PHE A 7 12.37 -29.17 -14.25
CA PHE A 7 11.33 -29.83 -13.43
C PHE A 7 11.89 -30.57 -12.21
N LEU A 8 13.18 -30.93 -12.21
CA LEU A 8 13.84 -31.63 -11.10
C LEU A 8 14.29 -30.71 -9.97
N ILE A 9 14.44 -29.41 -10.22
CA ILE A 9 14.84 -28.44 -9.18
C ILE A 9 13.63 -27.92 -8.38
N LEU A 10 12.42 -27.98 -8.98
CA LEU A 10 11.17 -27.57 -8.31
C LEU A 10 10.67 -28.61 -7.30
N SER A 11 10.99 -29.90 -7.50
CA SER A 11 10.68 -30.97 -6.54
C SER A 11 11.69 -31.06 -5.39
N ALA A 12 12.96 -30.69 -5.63
CA ALA A 12 14.01 -30.72 -4.61
C ALA A 12 13.89 -29.58 -3.56
N LEU A 13 13.32 -28.43 -3.91
CA LEU A 13 13.14 -27.29 -3.00
C LEU A 13 11.88 -27.38 -2.10
N LEU A 14 11.02 -28.38 -2.31
CA LEU A 14 9.87 -28.68 -1.44
C LEU A 14 10.21 -29.62 -0.28
N ALA A 15 11.41 -30.22 -0.26
CA ALA A 15 11.77 -31.28 0.68
C ALA A 15 12.45 -30.83 1.99
N PHE A 16 12.72 -29.53 2.19
CA PHE A 16 13.31 -29.03 3.44
C PHE A 16 12.37 -28.03 4.12
N SER A 17 11.37 -28.57 4.82
CA SER A 17 10.74 -27.88 5.93
C SER A 17 11.25 -28.52 7.21
N SER A 18 11.93 -27.71 8.04
CA SER A 18 12.28 -28.08 9.40
C SER A 18 10.99 -28.33 10.16
N SER A 19 10.79 -29.59 10.53
CA SER A 19 9.73 -30.00 11.43
C SER A 19 9.90 -29.25 12.75
N ALA A 20 8.86 -28.53 13.17
CA ALA A 20 8.66 -28.34 14.59
C ALA A 20 8.63 -29.75 15.20
N GLN A 21 9.46 -30.01 16.21
CA GLN A 21 9.50 -31.30 16.92
C GLN A 21 8.15 -31.54 17.61
N ALA A 22 7.19 -32.06 16.84
CA ALA A 22 6.16 -32.94 17.35
C ALA A 22 6.84 -34.29 17.60
N LEU A 23 6.63 -34.87 18.78
CA LEU A 23 7.07 -36.22 19.10
C LEU A 23 6.68 -37.17 17.97
N THR A 24 7.64 -37.89 17.41
CA THR A 24 7.34 -38.93 16.42
C THR A 24 6.41 -39.98 17.06
N HIS A 25 5.57 -40.66 16.27
CA HIS A 25 4.64 -41.69 16.77
C HIS A 25 5.34 -42.74 17.68
N LYS A 26 6.60 -43.07 17.37
CA LYS A 26 7.44 -43.98 18.18
C LYS A 26 7.92 -43.37 19.51
N GLU A 27 8.13 -42.06 19.58
CA GLU A 27 8.51 -41.35 20.81
C GLU A 27 7.30 -41.03 21.70
N ALA A 28 6.13 -40.77 21.11
CA ALA A 28 4.87 -40.60 21.82
C ALA A 28 4.41 -41.91 22.48
N ALA A 29 4.58 -43.05 21.80
CA ALA A 29 4.32 -44.38 22.35
C ALA A 29 5.22 -44.72 23.56
N LYS A 30 6.46 -44.22 23.58
CA LYS A 30 7.42 -44.46 24.69
C LYS A 30 7.14 -43.63 25.96
N LYS A 31 6.35 -42.56 25.89
CA LYS A 31 6.03 -41.66 27.03
C LYS A 31 4.60 -41.79 27.56
N LYS A 32 3.79 -42.72 27.04
CA LYS A 32 2.36 -42.83 27.38
C LYS A 32 2.16 -43.67 28.65
N VAL A 33 2.17 -43.02 29.83
CA VAL A 33 1.51 -43.60 31.02
C VAL A 33 0.03 -43.27 30.88
N SER A 34 -0.72 -44.19 30.28
CA SER A 34 -2.17 -44.08 30.05
C SER A 34 -2.90 -44.57 31.30
N TYR A 35 -3.88 -43.83 31.82
CA TYR A 35 -4.76 -44.29 32.91
C TYR A 35 -5.48 -45.60 32.54
N LEU A 36 -5.68 -45.84 31.24
CA LEU A 36 -6.25 -47.07 30.68
C LEU A 36 -5.35 -48.30 30.89
N SER A 37 -4.06 -48.12 31.14
CA SER A 37 -3.15 -49.25 31.42
C SER A 37 -3.52 -50.05 32.67
N HIS A 38 -4.24 -49.44 33.62
CA HIS A 38 -4.79 -50.11 34.80
C HIS A 38 -5.90 -51.13 34.47
N PHE A 39 -6.48 -51.06 33.28
CA PHE A 39 -7.55 -51.97 32.86
C PHE A 39 -7.04 -53.10 31.96
N LYS A 40 -5.72 -53.19 31.69
CA LYS A 40 -5.16 -54.18 30.75
C LYS A 40 -5.46 -55.60 31.26
N GLY A 41 -6.26 -56.33 30.50
CA GLY A 41 -6.70 -57.69 30.84
C GLY A 41 -8.06 -57.80 31.51
N VAL A 42 -8.77 -56.69 31.74
CA VAL A 42 -10.14 -56.66 32.29
C VAL A 42 -11.10 -56.14 31.22
N SER A 43 -11.99 -56.99 30.70
CA SER A 43 -13.17 -56.54 29.95
C SER A 43 -14.26 -56.19 30.95
N GLY A 44 -14.52 -54.90 31.16
CA GLY A 44 -15.53 -54.45 32.12
C GLY A 44 -16.06 -53.08 31.75
N SER A 45 -17.38 -52.94 31.74
CA SER A 45 -18.06 -51.66 31.59
C SER A 45 -17.86 -50.82 32.86
N LEU A 46 -17.06 -49.77 32.77
CA LEU A 46 -16.93 -48.77 33.84
C LEU A 46 -17.96 -47.66 33.63
N ASP A 47 -19.16 -47.78 34.21
CA ASP A 47 -20.19 -46.74 34.10
C ASP A 47 -19.84 -45.56 35.01
N ILE A 48 -19.61 -44.39 34.41
CA ILE A 48 -19.34 -43.15 35.13
C ILE A 48 -20.49 -42.20 34.83
N GLU A 49 -21.36 -41.99 35.82
CA GLU A 49 -22.41 -40.97 35.74
C GLU A 49 -21.84 -39.59 36.11
N ASP A 50 -21.95 -38.63 35.18
CA ASP A 50 -21.57 -37.21 35.34
C ASP A 50 -20.11 -36.95 35.78
N GLY A 51 -19.14 -37.63 35.16
CA GLY A 51 -17.72 -37.54 35.52
C GLY A 51 -16.80 -36.94 34.45
N VAL A 52 -15.64 -36.43 34.92
CA VAL A 52 -14.51 -36.02 34.06
C VAL A 52 -13.45 -37.12 34.07
N LEU A 53 -13.17 -37.68 32.91
CA LEU A 53 -12.12 -38.67 32.65
C LEU A 53 -10.85 -37.99 32.12
N ASN A 54 -9.78 -38.01 32.90
CA ASN A 54 -8.44 -37.63 32.45
C ASN A 54 -7.65 -38.88 32.08
N ILE A 55 -7.60 -39.22 30.80
CA ILE A 55 -6.97 -40.47 30.32
C ILE A 55 -5.44 -40.32 30.27
N HIS A 56 -4.96 -39.20 29.72
CA HIS A 56 -3.57 -38.77 29.73
C HIS A 56 -3.48 -37.25 29.47
N ASN A 57 -2.28 -36.66 29.53
CA ASN A 57 -2.05 -35.21 29.40
C ASN A 57 -2.66 -34.54 28.14
N ASN A 58 -3.01 -35.32 27.12
CA ASN A 58 -3.52 -34.81 25.84
C ASN A 58 -4.95 -35.28 25.54
N LEU A 59 -5.62 -35.99 26.46
CA LEU A 59 -6.99 -36.46 26.28
C LEU A 59 -7.75 -36.37 27.61
N ARG A 60 -8.70 -35.43 27.63
CA ARG A 60 -9.69 -35.26 28.70
C ARG A 60 -11.07 -35.39 28.10
N ILE A 61 -11.92 -36.20 28.71
CA ILE A 61 -13.30 -36.47 28.28
C ILE A 61 -14.22 -36.15 29.44
N GLN A 62 -15.35 -35.50 29.16
CA GLN A 62 -16.45 -35.30 30.08
C GLN A 62 -17.72 -35.75 29.36
N ALA A 63 -18.50 -36.61 29.98
CA ALA A 63 -19.71 -37.18 29.38
C ALA A 63 -20.69 -37.61 30.48
N ASN A 64 -21.95 -37.82 30.11
CA ASN A 64 -22.95 -38.39 31.02
C ASN A 64 -22.66 -39.86 31.32
N ARG A 65 -22.16 -40.63 30.34
CA ARG A 65 -21.75 -42.03 30.49
C ARG A 65 -20.51 -42.33 29.68
N ALA A 66 -19.66 -43.22 30.19
CA ALA A 66 -18.52 -43.76 29.46
C ALA A 66 -18.38 -45.26 29.74
N TYR A 67 -17.74 -46.01 28.85
CA TYR A 67 -17.37 -47.42 29.03
C TYR A 67 -16.06 -47.72 28.31
N VAL A 68 -15.38 -48.79 28.74
CA VAL A 68 -14.10 -49.23 28.18
C VAL A 68 -14.26 -50.68 27.73
N ASP A 69 -14.11 -50.91 26.43
CA ASP A 69 -14.11 -52.24 25.83
C ASP A 69 -12.68 -52.64 25.48
N ASN A 70 -12.32 -53.90 25.76
CA ASN A 70 -11.07 -54.48 25.31
C ASN A 70 -11.32 -55.22 23.99
N VAL A 71 -10.85 -54.67 22.87
CA VAL A 71 -11.06 -55.26 21.54
C VAL A 71 -9.88 -56.17 21.22
N PRO A 72 -10.11 -57.47 20.94
CA PRO A 72 -9.06 -58.38 20.50
C PRO A 72 -8.31 -57.77 19.30
N ASP A 73 -6.98 -57.77 19.35
CA ASP A 73 -6.05 -57.25 18.33
C ASP A 73 -5.99 -55.72 18.11
N ARG A 74 -6.87 -54.91 18.73
CA ARG A 74 -6.89 -53.43 18.59
C ARG A 74 -6.72 -52.64 19.89
N GLY A 75 -6.45 -53.33 20.99
CA GLY A 75 -6.27 -52.69 22.30
C GLY A 75 -7.57 -52.16 22.89
N MET A 76 -7.47 -51.14 23.76
CA MET A 76 -8.63 -50.58 24.43
C MET A 76 -9.38 -49.56 23.59
N LYS A 77 -10.70 -49.70 23.60
CA LYS A 77 -11.67 -48.78 23.03
C LYS A 77 -12.46 -48.12 24.16
N LEU A 78 -12.35 -46.80 24.30
CA LEU A 78 -13.22 -46.06 25.21
C LEU A 78 -14.40 -45.50 24.42
N ILE A 79 -15.60 -45.61 24.96
CA ILE A 79 -16.81 -45.06 24.36
C ILE A 79 -17.50 -44.14 25.35
N ALA A 80 -17.98 -42.98 24.91
CA ALA A 80 -18.68 -42.02 25.75
C ALA A 80 -19.95 -41.50 25.07
N HIS A 81 -21.00 -41.26 25.88
CA HIS A 81 -22.34 -40.84 25.44
C HIS A 81 -22.90 -39.70 26.28
N GLY A 82 -23.66 -38.83 25.62
CA GLY A 82 -24.45 -37.77 26.26
C GLY A 82 -23.59 -36.58 26.66
N ASN A 83 -23.83 -35.43 26.02
CA ASN A 83 -23.13 -34.16 26.25
C ASN A 83 -21.60 -34.30 26.31
N VAL A 84 -21.03 -35.06 25.39
CA VAL A 84 -19.62 -35.40 25.42
C VAL A 84 -18.78 -34.18 25.05
N MET A 85 -17.95 -33.71 25.97
CA MET A 85 -16.92 -32.71 25.74
C MET A 85 -15.55 -33.37 25.80
N VAL A 86 -14.75 -33.18 24.74
CA VAL A 86 -13.42 -33.78 24.61
C VAL A 86 -12.39 -32.68 24.40
N ASN A 87 -11.36 -32.67 25.24
CA ASN A 87 -10.13 -31.94 24.95
C ASN A 87 -9.08 -32.93 24.43
N TYR A 88 -8.92 -32.96 23.12
CA TYR A 88 -7.95 -33.81 22.43
C TYR A 88 -6.83 -32.93 21.85
N ARG A 89 -5.61 -33.10 22.37
CA ARG A 89 -4.39 -32.38 21.95
C ARG A 89 -4.57 -30.85 21.89
N GLY A 90 -5.26 -30.30 22.89
CA GLY A 90 -5.53 -28.86 23.00
C GLY A 90 -6.70 -28.35 22.16
N LYS A 91 -7.42 -29.21 21.43
CA LYS A 91 -8.67 -28.87 20.74
C LYS A 91 -9.86 -29.28 21.62
N THR A 92 -10.75 -28.33 21.90
CA THR A 92 -12.02 -28.62 22.59
C THR A 92 -13.09 -28.95 21.57
N LEU A 93 -13.65 -30.15 21.66
CA LEU A 93 -14.70 -30.69 20.81
C LEU A 93 -15.93 -31.00 21.66
N VAL A 94 -17.11 -30.89 21.06
CA VAL A 94 -18.39 -31.28 21.67
C VAL A 94 -19.11 -32.22 20.69
N CYS A 95 -19.66 -33.32 21.19
CA CYS A 95 -20.36 -34.33 20.39
C CYS A 95 -21.41 -35.09 21.21
N ASP A 96 -22.27 -35.85 20.54
CA ASP A 96 -23.27 -36.69 21.21
C ASP A 96 -22.68 -38.05 21.63
N TYR A 97 -21.71 -38.54 20.86
CA TYR A 97 -21.06 -39.83 21.02
C TYR A 97 -19.59 -39.76 20.59
N LEU A 98 -18.72 -40.45 21.34
CA LEU A 98 -17.29 -40.55 21.09
C LEU A 98 -16.83 -42.01 21.22
N GLU A 99 -16.01 -42.47 20.29
CA GLU A 99 -15.15 -43.65 20.45
C GLU A 99 -13.69 -43.22 20.37
N TYR A 100 -12.87 -43.68 21.31
CA TYR A 100 -11.42 -43.48 21.31
C TYR A 100 -10.71 -44.83 21.20
N TYR A 101 -9.78 -44.94 20.26
CA TYR A 101 -8.99 -46.13 20.00
C TYR A 101 -7.54 -45.88 20.47
N GLU A 102 -7.08 -46.64 21.47
CA GLU A 102 -5.78 -46.41 22.11
C GLU A 102 -4.60 -46.77 21.18
N ASP A 103 -4.76 -47.77 20.33
CA ASP A 103 -3.75 -48.30 19.40
C ASP A 103 -3.32 -47.31 18.32
N THR A 104 -4.30 -46.62 17.74
CA THR A 104 -4.16 -45.65 16.64
C THR A 104 -4.15 -44.20 17.15
N ASP A 105 -4.39 -44.00 18.44
CA ASP A 105 -4.62 -42.70 19.08
C ASP A 105 -5.65 -41.85 18.33
N SER A 106 -6.73 -42.50 17.87
CA SER A 106 -7.76 -41.89 17.04
C SER A 106 -9.10 -41.76 17.77
N CYS A 107 -9.85 -40.70 17.45
CA CYS A 107 -11.19 -40.47 17.98
C CYS A 107 -12.22 -40.48 16.85
N LEU A 108 -13.33 -41.17 17.06
CA LEU A 108 -14.51 -41.10 16.21
C LEU A 108 -15.63 -40.40 16.98
N LEU A 109 -16.18 -39.30 16.45
CA LEU A 109 -17.26 -38.55 17.07
C LEU A 109 -18.47 -38.55 16.14
N THR A 110 -19.68 -38.60 16.70
CA THR A 110 -20.91 -38.32 15.93
C THR A 110 -21.54 -37.00 16.36
N ASN A 111 -22.11 -36.28 15.39
CA ASN A 111 -22.60 -34.90 15.54
C ASN A 111 -21.59 -33.96 16.20
N GLY A 112 -20.30 -34.17 15.89
CA GLY A 112 -19.21 -33.43 16.48
C GLY A 112 -19.14 -31.98 15.97
N ARG A 113 -18.71 -31.08 16.85
CA ARG A 113 -18.38 -29.68 16.52
C ARG A 113 -17.19 -29.20 17.34
N PHE A 114 -16.43 -28.27 16.76
CA PHE A 114 -15.33 -27.60 17.44
C PHE A 114 -15.10 -26.18 16.90
N ALA A 115 -14.50 -25.34 17.74
CA ALA A 115 -14.20 -23.96 17.42
C ALA A 115 -12.74 -23.79 16.97
N MET A 116 -12.56 -23.06 15.88
CA MET A 116 -11.31 -22.53 15.36
C MET A 116 -11.48 -21.03 15.09
N TYR A 117 -11.61 -20.25 16.16
CA TYR A 117 -12.03 -18.86 16.09
C TYR A 117 -11.33 -18.05 14.96
N PRO A 118 -12.08 -17.32 14.10
CA PRO A 118 -13.53 -17.06 14.17
C PRO A 118 -14.42 -18.11 13.46
N TRP A 119 -13.87 -19.29 13.14
CA TRP A 119 -14.58 -20.37 12.45
C TRP A 119 -15.09 -21.42 13.43
N PHE A 120 -16.24 -22.00 13.10
CA PHE A 120 -16.87 -23.12 13.79
C PHE A 120 -17.10 -24.22 12.78
N LEU A 121 -16.58 -25.41 13.08
CA LEU A 121 -16.65 -26.58 12.21
C LEU A 121 -17.44 -27.68 12.90
N GLY A 122 -18.11 -28.51 12.13
CA GLY A 122 -18.77 -29.72 12.63
C GLY A 122 -19.38 -30.54 11.53
N GLY A 123 -19.97 -31.69 11.86
CA GLY A 123 -20.60 -32.57 10.88
C GLY A 123 -21.26 -33.78 11.53
N SER A 124 -21.79 -34.69 10.72
CA SER A 124 -22.47 -35.88 11.25
C SER A 124 -21.50 -36.88 11.88
N MET A 125 -20.28 -36.97 11.35
CA MET A 125 -19.25 -37.89 11.82
C MET A 125 -17.88 -37.21 11.68
N MET A 126 -17.04 -37.28 12.71
CA MET A 126 -15.69 -36.73 12.72
C MET A 126 -14.69 -37.79 13.14
N THR A 127 -13.66 -38.00 12.32
CA THR A 127 -12.54 -38.87 12.62
C THR A 127 -11.31 -38.00 12.88
N LEU A 128 -10.80 -38.02 14.11
CA LEU A 128 -9.53 -37.39 14.46
C LEU A 128 -8.44 -38.45 14.51
N THR A 129 -7.36 -38.18 13.81
CA THR A 129 -6.09 -38.89 13.95
C THR A 129 -5.03 -37.90 14.46
N PRO A 130 -3.83 -38.39 14.83
CA PRO A 130 -2.71 -37.53 15.17
C PRO A 130 -2.35 -36.47 14.11
N GLU A 131 -2.61 -36.75 12.83
CA GLU A 131 -2.16 -35.94 11.69
C GLU A 131 -3.30 -35.21 10.97
N THR A 132 -4.50 -35.79 10.97
CA THR A 132 -5.63 -35.31 10.17
C THR A 132 -6.94 -35.34 10.93
N LEU A 133 -7.86 -34.44 10.57
CA LEU A 133 -9.25 -34.45 11.03
C LEU A 133 -10.17 -34.49 9.81
N ILE A 134 -10.97 -35.55 9.70
CA ILE A 134 -11.92 -35.76 8.61
C ILE A 134 -13.33 -35.60 9.18
N ILE A 135 -14.17 -34.80 8.54
CA ILE A 135 -15.56 -34.53 8.92
C ILE A 135 -16.45 -34.94 7.76
N HIS A 136 -17.33 -35.92 7.95
CA HIS A 136 -18.36 -36.28 6.96
C HIS A 136 -19.61 -35.41 7.13
N LYS A 137 -20.24 -35.06 5.99
CA LYS A 137 -21.35 -34.09 5.90
C LYS A 137 -21.07 -32.84 6.72
N GLY A 138 -19.82 -32.36 6.62
CA GLY A 138 -19.35 -31.32 7.50
C GLY A 138 -19.71 -29.93 6.99
N TYR A 139 -19.52 -28.97 7.87
CA TYR A 139 -19.74 -27.57 7.62
C TYR A 139 -18.66 -26.72 8.26
N ILE A 140 -18.46 -25.52 7.71
CA ILE A 140 -17.69 -24.44 8.32
C ILE A 140 -18.55 -23.16 8.30
N SER A 141 -18.65 -22.53 9.46
CA SER A 141 -19.42 -21.31 9.68
C SER A 141 -18.65 -20.33 10.54
N THR A 142 -19.14 -19.10 10.60
CA THR A 142 -18.67 -18.05 11.52
C THR A 142 -19.69 -17.80 12.63
N SER A 143 -20.73 -18.62 12.72
CA SER A 143 -21.72 -18.57 13.79
C SER A 143 -21.43 -19.66 14.81
N GLU A 144 -21.37 -19.31 16.10
CA GLU A 144 -21.17 -20.26 17.19
C GLU A 144 -22.42 -21.13 17.43
N GLY A 145 -23.59 -20.52 17.26
CA GLY A 145 -24.88 -21.14 17.53
C GLY A 145 -25.35 -22.18 16.50
N PRO A 146 -26.45 -22.89 16.81
CA PRO A 146 -27.05 -23.87 15.88
C PRO A 146 -27.60 -23.20 14.60
N LYS A 147 -28.00 -21.93 14.70
CA LYS A 147 -28.40 -21.12 13.55
C LYS A 147 -27.14 -20.57 12.86
N LYS A 148 -26.86 -21.07 11.66
CA LYS A 148 -25.69 -20.68 10.88
C LYS A 148 -26.08 -19.60 9.88
N HIS A 149 -25.60 -18.39 10.12
CA HIS A 149 -25.93 -17.25 9.25
C HIS A 149 -25.20 -17.32 7.91
N ILE A 150 -23.92 -17.69 7.93
CA ILE A 150 -23.10 -17.92 6.74
C ILE A 150 -22.43 -19.27 6.91
N CYS A 151 -22.70 -20.20 6.00
CA CYS A 151 -22.26 -21.59 6.12
C CYS A 151 -21.81 -22.16 4.79
N LEU A 152 -20.65 -22.80 4.78
CA LEU A 152 -20.18 -23.66 3.70
C LEU A 152 -20.33 -25.10 4.18
N SER A 153 -21.19 -25.87 3.50
CA SER A 153 -21.47 -27.27 3.85
C SER A 153 -21.06 -28.18 2.70
N GLY A 154 -20.40 -29.30 2.97
CA GLY A 154 -19.95 -30.21 1.93
C GLY A 154 -19.99 -31.68 2.36
N ASP A 155 -19.79 -32.57 1.38
CA ASP A 155 -19.83 -34.02 1.59
C ASP A 155 -18.78 -34.49 2.61
N TYR A 156 -17.60 -33.87 2.57
CA TYR A 156 -16.54 -34.03 3.57
C TYR A 156 -15.72 -32.75 3.73
N LEU A 157 -15.13 -32.57 4.91
CA LEU A 157 -14.06 -31.62 5.20
C LEU A 157 -12.85 -32.39 5.74
N GLU A 158 -11.67 -32.07 5.24
CA GLU A 158 -10.40 -32.64 5.70
C GLU A 158 -9.50 -31.50 6.17
N TYR A 159 -9.12 -31.53 7.44
CA TYR A 159 -8.18 -30.58 8.04
C TYR A 159 -6.85 -31.27 8.31
N SER A 160 -5.81 -30.87 7.59
CA SER A 160 -4.46 -31.41 7.73
C SER A 160 -3.65 -30.74 8.84
N SER A 161 -2.58 -31.40 9.28
CA SER A 161 -1.56 -30.85 10.19
C SER A 161 -0.93 -29.54 9.68
N ASP A 162 -0.84 -29.38 8.36
CA ASP A 162 -0.36 -28.16 7.68
C ASP A 162 -1.37 -26.98 7.71
N SER A 163 -2.45 -27.11 8.49
CA SER A 163 -3.52 -26.11 8.64
C SER A 163 -4.28 -25.79 7.35
N VAL A 164 -4.30 -26.75 6.40
CA VAL A 164 -5.10 -26.69 5.19
C VAL A 164 -6.42 -27.42 5.45
N LEU A 165 -7.53 -26.75 5.16
CA LEU A 165 -8.87 -27.30 5.18
C LEU A 165 -9.32 -27.53 3.74
N SER A 166 -9.35 -28.78 3.30
CA SER A 166 -9.93 -29.20 2.03
C SER A 166 -11.41 -29.51 2.22
N ILE A 167 -12.25 -29.00 1.33
CA ILE A 167 -13.70 -29.18 1.38
C ILE A 167 -14.14 -29.77 0.05
N GLY A 168 -14.93 -30.84 0.09
CA GLY A 168 -15.51 -31.48 -1.09
C GLY A 168 -16.48 -30.56 -1.86
N LYS A 169 -17.38 -31.13 -2.66
CA LYS A 169 -18.45 -30.35 -3.30
C LYS A 169 -19.22 -29.58 -2.22
N THR A 170 -19.27 -28.26 -2.35
CA THR A 170 -19.69 -27.38 -1.26
C THR A 170 -20.92 -26.59 -1.67
N THR A 171 -21.89 -26.49 -0.76
CA THR A 171 -23.02 -25.57 -0.85
C THR A 171 -22.76 -24.40 0.08
N PHE A 172 -22.74 -23.19 -0.47
CA PHE A 172 -22.74 -21.96 0.30
C PHE A 172 -24.17 -21.54 0.59
N SER A 173 -24.46 -21.30 1.86
CA SER A 173 -25.78 -20.91 2.33
C SER A 173 -25.72 -19.68 3.22
N ILE A 174 -26.75 -18.84 3.09
CA ILE A 174 -26.98 -17.67 3.94
C ILE A 174 -28.31 -17.90 4.66
N CYS A 175 -28.30 -17.88 5.99
CA CYS A 175 -29.48 -18.15 6.84
C CYS A 175 -30.21 -19.44 6.44
N ASN A 176 -29.44 -20.52 6.19
CA ASN A 176 -29.91 -21.83 5.69
C ASN A 176 -30.50 -21.84 4.27
N ILE A 177 -30.48 -20.74 3.53
CA ILE A 177 -30.88 -20.68 2.13
C ILE A 177 -29.65 -20.97 1.27
N PRO A 178 -29.64 -22.02 0.43
CA PRO A 178 -28.53 -22.29 -0.48
C PRO A 178 -28.47 -21.20 -1.56
N VAL A 179 -27.31 -20.55 -1.70
CA VAL A 179 -27.09 -19.44 -2.64
C VAL A 179 -26.20 -19.84 -3.80
N LEU A 180 -25.12 -20.60 -3.52
CA LEU A 180 -24.12 -20.97 -4.53
C LEU A 180 -23.58 -22.38 -4.28
N PHE A 181 -23.20 -23.06 -5.37
CA PHE A 181 -22.49 -24.34 -5.33
C PHE A 181 -21.06 -24.15 -5.81
N PHE A 182 -20.11 -24.67 -5.04
CA PHE A 182 -18.69 -24.64 -5.37
C PHE A 182 -18.16 -26.06 -5.62
N PRO A 183 -17.21 -26.22 -6.55
CA PRO A 183 -16.46 -27.47 -6.67
C PRO A 183 -15.58 -27.68 -5.42
N GLN A 184 -14.80 -28.76 -5.40
CA GLN A 184 -13.83 -28.98 -4.33
C GLN A 184 -12.79 -27.84 -4.28
N PHE A 185 -12.50 -27.34 -3.08
CA PHE A 185 -11.50 -26.28 -2.86
C PHE A 185 -10.82 -26.42 -1.49
N SER A 186 -9.73 -25.66 -1.27
CA SER A 186 -8.93 -25.72 -0.05
C SER A 186 -8.64 -24.33 0.51
N ILE A 187 -8.74 -24.16 1.82
CA ILE A 187 -8.54 -22.88 2.51
C ILE A 187 -7.62 -23.04 3.72
N MET A 188 -6.99 -21.95 4.17
CA MET A 188 -6.14 -21.93 5.38
C MET A 188 -6.79 -21.10 6.50
N PRO A 189 -7.81 -21.60 7.21
CA PRO A 189 -8.68 -20.78 8.06
C PRO A 189 -7.94 -20.00 9.16
N MET A 190 -6.79 -20.51 9.64
CA MET A 190 -6.01 -19.92 10.74
C MET A 190 -4.96 -18.88 10.31
N GLU A 191 -4.39 -19.01 9.11
CA GLU A 191 -3.36 -18.09 8.63
C GLU A 191 -3.95 -16.84 7.95
N ILE A 192 -5.21 -16.95 7.56
CA ILE A 192 -5.91 -15.97 6.74
C ILE A 192 -6.26 -14.67 7.51
N PRO A 193 -5.78 -13.48 7.10
CA PRO A 193 -6.23 -12.19 7.63
C PRO A 193 -7.53 -11.64 6.98
N LYS A 194 -7.99 -12.22 5.87
CA LYS A 194 -9.14 -11.76 5.04
C LYS A 194 -9.97 -12.97 4.61
N PRO A 195 -11.32 -12.99 4.64
CA PRO A 195 -12.05 -14.23 4.34
C PRO A 195 -11.55 -14.93 3.07
N PRO A 196 -11.46 -16.28 3.07
CA PRO A 196 -10.95 -17.04 1.93
C PRO A 196 -11.75 -16.75 0.66
N ILE A 197 -13.05 -16.45 0.83
CA ILE A 197 -13.96 -16.04 -0.22
C ILE A 197 -14.55 -14.68 0.17
N ASN A 198 -14.34 -13.64 -0.64
CA ASN A 198 -15.01 -12.35 -0.49
C ASN A 198 -16.01 -12.16 -1.63
N PHE A 199 -17.19 -11.65 -1.28
CA PHE A 199 -18.20 -11.24 -2.24
C PHE A 199 -18.21 -9.72 -2.37
N ARG A 200 -18.33 -9.25 -3.61
CA ARG A 200 -18.53 -7.85 -3.97
C ARG A 200 -19.65 -7.78 -4.99
N GLY A 201 -20.40 -6.70 -4.98
CA GLY A 201 -21.39 -6.44 -6.00
C GLY A 201 -21.68 -4.96 -6.09
N GLY A 202 -22.18 -4.52 -7.22
CA GLY A 202 -22.50 -3.12 -7.42
C GLY A 202 -23.32 -2.89 -8.66
N THR A 203 -23.77 -1.65 -8.82
CA THR A 203 -24.48 -1.14 -9.97
C THR A 203 -24.14 0.33 -10.18
N GLY A 204 -24.41 0.82 -11.38
CA GLY A 204 -24.08 2.18 -11.78
C GLY A 204 -22.76 2.26 -12.53
N GLY A 205 -22.56 3.43 -13.12
CA GLY A 205 -21.41 3.72 -13.96
C GLY A 205 -21.21 2.90 -15.19
N PHE A 206 -20.01 3.06 -15.75
CA PHE A 206 -19.60 2.37 -16.97
C PHE A 206 -19.56 0.84 -16.79
N LEU A 207 -19.35 0.34 -15.57
CA LEU A 207 -19.34 -1.10 -15.29
C LEU A 207 -20.74 -1.72 -15.33
N GLY A 208 -21.79 -0.92 -15.07
CA GLY A 208 -23.15 -1.41 -14.89
C GLY A 208 -23.30 -2.29 -13.64
N SER A 209 -24.31 -3.16 -13.64
CA SER A 209 -24.50 -4.12 -12.56
C SER A 209 -23.49 -5.26 -12.64
N TYR A 210 -22.81 -5.56 -11.53
CA TYR A 210 -21.82 -6.63 -11.47
C TYR A 210 -21.84 -7.37 -10.13
N LEU A 211 -21.37 -8.62 -10.17
CA LEU A 211 -21.15 -9.45 -9.00
C LEU A 211 -19.80 -10.14 -9.12
N GLY A 212 -19.01 -10.06 -8.06
CA GLY A 212 -17.64 -10.53 -8.03
C GLY A 212 -17.32 -11.39 -6.81
N ILE A 213 -16.48 -12.39 -7.03
CA ILE A 213 -15.95 -13.29 -6.02
C ILE A 213 -14.42 -13.14 -6.02
N SER A 214 -13.79 -13.18 -4.85
CA SER A 214 -12.34 -13.35 -4.74
C SER A 214 -12.03 -14.56 -3.89
N TYR A 215 -11.13 -15.43 -4.33
CA TYR A 215 -10.73 -16.67 -3.66
C TYR A 215 -9.25 -16.67 -3.32
N SER A 216 -8.89 -16.85 -2.05
CA SER A 216 -7.49 -16.88 -1.58
C SER A 216 -7.10 -18.28 -1.08
N PRO A 217 -6.60 -19.18 -1.95
CA PRO A 217 -6.27 -20.55 -1.56
C PRO A 217 -5.11 -20.61 -0.55
N ILE A 218 -4.12 -19.73 -0.72
CA ILE A 218 -2.92 -19.68 0.14
C ILE A 218 -2.75 -18.25 0.64
N SER A 219 -2.69 -18.08 1.96
CA SER A 219 -2.46 -16.80 2.60
C SER A 219 -1.53 -16.96 3.81
N LYS A 220 -0.27 -17.28 3.54
CA LYS A 220 0.79 -17.36 4.54
C LYS A 220 1.41 -15.98 4.78
N LYS A 221 2.19 -15.85 5.85
CA LYS A 221 2.95 -14.62 6.15
C LYS A 221 3.88 -14.20 5.00
N HIS A 222 4.44 -15.17 4.28
CA HIS A 222 5.47 -14.95 3.25
C HIS A 222 5.00 -15.22 1.81
N PHE A 223 3.80 -15.76 1.64
CA PHE A 223 3.23 -16.03 0.33
C PHE A 223 1.72 -15.91 0.39
N GLN A 224 1.14 -15.06 -0.45
CA GLN A 224 -0.30 -14.88 -0.58
C GLN A 224 -0.68 -14.94 -2.05
N SER A 225 -1.77 -15.64 -2.33
CA SER A 225 -2.32 -15.78 -3.67
C SER A 225 -3.83 -15.58 -3.61
N THR A 226 -4.36 -14.75 -4.49
CA THR A 226 -5.80 -14.44 -4.58
C THR A 226 -6.22 -14.41 -6.04
N PHE A 227 -7.27 -15.16 -6.36
CA PHE A 227 -7.97 -15.17 -7.63
C PHE A 227 -9.21 -14.30 -7.56
N PHE A 228 -9.58 -13.68 -8.67
CA PHE A 228 -10.74 -12.82 -8.81
C PHE A 228 -11.57 -13.30 -9.99
N LEU A 229 -12.89 -13.33 -9.80
CA LEU A 229 -13.87 -13.57 -10.84
C LEU A 229 -14.95 -12.50 -10.71
N ASP A 230 -15.19 -11.73 -11.75
CA ASP A 230 -16.22 -10.70 -11.83
C ASP A 230 -17.17 -11.02 -12.98
N SER A 231 -18.47 -10.93 -12.75
CA SER A 231 -19.49 -11.01 -13.78
C SER A 231 -20.16 -9.65 -13.92
N PHE A 232 -19.97 -9.00 -15.06
CA PHE A 232 -20.59 -7.72 -15.40
C PHE A 232 -21.81 -7.98 -16.29
N PHE A 233 -23.01 -7.77 -15.77
CA PHE A 233 -24.26 -8.21 -16.43
C PHE A 233 -24.55 -7.54 -17.77
N LYS A 234 -24.06 -6.31 -17.98
CA LYS A 234 -24.18 -5.60 -19.26
C LYS A 234 -23.03 -5.89 -20.24
N HIS A 235 -21.97 -6.55 -19.76
CA HIS A 235 -20.71 -6.68 -20.46
C HIS A 235 -20.32 -8.17 -20.53
N GLY A 236 -19.20 -8.54 -19.93
CA GLY A 236 -18.70 -9.91 -19.88
C GLY A 236 -18.13 -10.28 -18.52
N ILE A 237 -17.15 -11.17 -18.54
CA ILE A 237 -16.51 -11.71 -17.35
C ILE A 237 -15.13 -11.07 -17.18
N GLY A 238 -14.80 -10.73 -15.94
CA GLY A 238 -13.48 -10.35 -15.48
C GLY A 238 -12.81 -11.48 -14.71
N VAL A 239 -11.54 -11.71 -14.95
CA VAL A 239 -10.69 -12.64 -14.20
C VAL A 239 -9.43 -11.94 -13.75
N GLY A 240 -8.98 -12.21 -12.54
CA GLY A 240 -7.77 -11.61 -11.99
C GLY A 240 -6.99 -12.52 -11.09
N TYR A 241 -5.73 -12.17 -10.89
CA TYR A 241 -4.78 -12.87 -10.07
C TYR A 241 -3.90 -11.88 -9.32
N ASN A 242 -3.71 -12.09 -8.02
CA ASN A 242 -2.83 -11.29 -7.17
C ASN A 242 -1.92 -12.23 -6.39
N MET A 243 -0.63 -11.93 -6.40
CA MET A 243 0.40 -12.68 -5.72
C MET A 243 1.31 -11.74 -4.94
N HIS A 244 1.58 -12.10 -3.69
CA HIS A 244 2.57 -11.48 -2.84
C HIS A 244 3.54 -12.55 -2.35
N PHE A 245 4.83 -12.29 -2.49
CA PHE A 245 5.89 -13.15 -2.02
C PHE A 245 6.93 -12.34 -1.24
N SER A 246 7.38 -12.86 -0.11
CA SER A 246 8.54 -12.33 0.63
C SER A 246 9.46 -13.45 1.09
N LEU A 247 10.77 -13.17 1.12
CA LEU A 247 11.75 -14.13 1.63
C LEU A 247 11.64 -14.27 3.15
N LYS A 248 11.71 -15.51 3.66
CA LYS A 248 11.63 -15.79 5.11
C LYS A 248 12.77 -15.12 5.89
N ASP A 249 13.99 -15.25 5.40
CA ASP A 249 15.20 -14.75 6.07
C ASP A 249 15.35 -13.23 5.95
N ASN A 250 14.78 -12.64 4.91
CA ASN A 250 14.78 -11.19 4.72
C ASN A 250 13.40 -10.71 4.25
N PRO A 251 12.46 -10.43 5.17
CA PRO A 251 11.10 -10.01 4.84
C PRO A 251 11.02 -8.68 4.08
N LYS A 252 12.11 -7.90 4.04
CA LYS A 252 12.20 -6.68 3.23
C LYS A 252 12.29 -6.99 1.74
N ASN A 253 12.68 -8.21 1.39
CA ASN A 253 12.75 -8.66 0.01
C ASN A 253 11.37 -9.17 -0.41
N VAL A 254 10.71 -8.40 -1.27
CA VAL A 254 9.31 -8.58 -1.64
C VAL A 254 9.16 -8.61 -3.16
N PHE A 255 8.24 -9.44 -3.63
CA PHE A 255 7.76 -9.47 -5.01
C PHE A 255 6.23 -9.46 -5.00
N ASN A 256 5.64 -8.51 -5.72
CA ASN A 256 4.21 -8.33 -5.88
C ASN A 256 3.86 -8.44 -7.36
N MET A 257 2.78 -9.15 -7.67
CA MET A 257 2.26 -9.28 -9.03
C MET A 257 0.75 -9.26 -8.99
N LYS A 258 0.16 -8.51 -9.91
CA LYS A 258 -1.28 -8.45 -10.10
C LYS A 258 -1.59 -8.44 -11.59
N SER A 259 -2.56 -9.25 -11.96
CA SER A 259 -3.04 -9.37 -13.32
C SER A 259 -4.56 -9.32 -13.30
N TYR A 260 -5.15 -8.70 -14.29
CA TYR A 260 -6.59 -8.72 -14.50
C TYR A 260 -6.91 -8.58 -15.98
N TYR A 261 -7.93 -9.30 -16.42
CA TYR A 261 -8.48 -9.29 -17.76
C TYR A 261 -10.00 -9.24 -17.66
N ALA A 262 -10.67 -8.38 -18.42
CA ALA A 262 -12.12 -8.38 -18.58
C ALA A 262 -12.50 -8.38 -20.05
N HIS A 263 -13.38 -9.31 -20.41
CA HIS A 263 -13.89 -9.44 -21.76
C HIS A 263 -15.02 -8.44 -22.03
N ARG A 264 -14.96 -7.75 -23.17
CA ARG A 264 -16.03 -6.85 -23.68
C ARG A 264 -16.54 -5.83 -22.66
N LEU A 265 -15.63 -5.13 -21.99
CA LEU A 265 -15.98 -4.08 -21.04
C LEU A 265 -15.95 -2.71 -21.74
N ALA A 266 -17.07 -1.98 -21.70
CA ALA A 266 -17.16 -0.61 -22.20
C ALA A 266 -16.93 0.34 -21.02
N ILE A 267 -15.78 1.04 -21.03
CA ILE A 267 -15.46 2.09 -20.06
C ILE A 267 -15.35 3.38 -20.87
N ASP A 268 -16.28 4.30 -20.68
CA ASP A 268 -16.30 5.65 -21.29
C ASP A 268 -16.21 5.69 -22.85
N MET A 269 -16.35 4.54 -23.51
CA MET A 269 -16.33 4.39 -24.97
C MET A 269 -17.60 3.69 -25.44
N ALA A 270 -18.07 4.03 -26.64
CA ALA A 270 -19.26 3.42 -27.23
C ALA A 270 -19.08 1.93 -27.59
N GLU A 271 -17.86 1.48 -27.85
CA GLU A 271 -17.57 0.10 -28.25
C GLU A 271 -17.00 -0.75 -27.10
N PRO A 272 -17.58 -1.93 -26.80
CA PRO A 272 -17.02 -2.86 -25.83
C PRO A 272 -15.74 -3.51 -26.36
N ARG A 273 -14.68 -3.52 -25.55
CA ARG A 273 -13.37 -4.11 -25.89
C ARG A 273 -12.83 -4.94 -24.73
N ASP A 274 -11.85 -5.77 -25.03
CA ASP A 274 -11.12 -6.50 -24.00
C ASP A 274 -10.17 -5.57 -23.25
N ARG A 275 -10.29 -5.58 -21.92
CA ARG A 275 -9.52 -4.73 -21.02
C ARG A 275 -8.56 -5.59 -20.23
N TYR A 276 -7.32 -5.15 -20.10
CA TYR A 276 -6.32 -5.90 -19.34
C TYR A 276 -5.37 -4.97 -18.61
N ARG A 277 -4.93 -5.43 -17.44
CA ARG A 277 -3.94 -4.75 -16.62
C ARG A 277 -3.03 -5.77 -15.96
N PHE A 278 -1.75 -5.64 -16.20
CA PHE A 278 -0.71 -6.39 -15.53
C PHE A 278 0.26 -5.43 -14.85
N HIS A 279 0.41 -5.54 -13.54
CA HIS A 279 1.29 -4.67 -12.80
C HIS A 279 1.89 -5.35 -11.58
N GLY A 280 3.03 -4.85 -11.14
CA GLY A 280 3.69 -5.39 -9.96
C GLY A 280 4.92 -4.60 -9.59
N ASP A 281 5.49 -4.96 -8.45
CA ASP A 281 6.65 -4.31 -7.90
C ASP A 281 7.52 -5.31 -7.16
N PHE A 282 8.82 -5.01 -7.11
CA PHE A 282 9.77 -5.80 -6.34
C PHE A 282 10.78 -4.90 -5.66
N SER A 283 11.25 -5.34 -4.51
CA SER A 283 12.30 -4.68 -3.73
C SER A 283 13.19 -5.77 -3.18
N LEU A 284 14.46 -5.75 -3.54
CA LEU A 284 15.49 -6.69 -3.12
C LEU A 284 16.64 -5.88 -2.52
N SER A 285 16.97 -6.15 -1.26
CA SER A 285 18.07 -5.49 -0.55
C SER A 285 19.12 -6.53 -0.18
N HIS A 286 20.37 -6.23 -0.52
CA HIS A 286 21.52 -7.05 -0.16
C HIS A 286 22.70 -6.14 0.22
N LYS A 287 23.13 -6.20 1.49
CA LYS A 287 24.19 -5.34 2.05
C LYS A 287 23.86 -3.85 1.81
N GLN A 288 24.76 -3.12 1.14
CA GLN A 288 24.63 -1.70 0.80
C GLN A 288 23.97 -1.47 -0.57
N ALA A 289 23.53 -2.53 -1.25
CA ALA A 289 22.85 -2.44 -2.53
C ALA A 289 21.36 -2.74 -2.39
N LYS A 290 20.54 -1.97 -3.09
CA LYS A 290 19.10 -2.16 -3.17
C LYS A 290 18.66 -2.06 -4.62
N LEU A 291 18.07 -3.15 -5.10
CA LEU A 291 17.42 -3.25 -6.40
C LEU A 291 15.91 -3.15 -6.18
N PHE A 292 15.25 -2.24 -6.87
CA PHE A 292 13.81 -2.14 -6.87
C PHE A 292 13.29 -1.92 -8.29
N GLY A 293 12.06 -2.33 -8.54
CA GLY A 293 11.44 -2.06 -9.82
C GLY A 293 9.92 -2.18 -9.74
N GLU A 294 9.27 -1.60 -10.72
CA GLU A 294 7.85 -1.68 -10.94
C GLU A 294 7.57 -1.84 -12.44
N TYR A 295 6.55 -2.61 -12.76
CA TYR A 295 6.10 -2.80 -14.14
C TYR A 295 4.61 -2.53 -14.21
N HIS A 296 4.21 -1.87 -15.29
CA HIS A 296 2.84 -1.45 -15.54
C HIS A 296 2.52 -1.64 -17.02
N VAL A 297 1.64 -2.60 -17.31
CA VAL A 297 1.08 -2.88 -18.63
C VAL A 297 -0.43 -2.74 -18.53
N SER A 298 -1.03 -1.93 -19.39
CA SER A 298 -2.48 -1.78 -19.46
C SER A 298 -2.90 -1.46 -20.89
N ASP A 299 -4.11 -1.86 -21.27
CA ASP A 299 -4.67 -1.49 -22.58
C ASP A 299 -4.90 0.02 -22.70
N SER A 300 -5.36 0.66 -21.62
CA SER A 300 -5.82 2.05 -21.64
C SER A 300 -5.74 2.71 -20.25
N TRP A 301 -5.87 4.03 -20.19
CA TRP A 301 -5.82 4.77 -18.92
C TRP A 301 -7.14 4.63 -18.14
N GLU A 302 -8.24 4.36 -18.83
CA GLU A 302 -9.58 4.15 -18.29
C GLU A 302 -9.64 2.86 -17.47
N THR A 303 -9.04 1.77 -17.99
CA THR A 303 -8.88 0.49 -17.27
C THR A 303 -8.20 0.68 -15.91
N VAL A 304 -7.28 1.63 -15.81
CA VAL A 304 -6.53 1.93 -14.58
C VAL A 304 -7.43 2.57 -13.53
N ALA A 305 -8.35 3.44 -13.96
CA ALA A 305 -9.19 4.26 -13.10
C ALA A 305 -10.49 3.56 -12.66
N ASP A 306 -11.08 2.73 -13.53
CA ASP A 306 -12.49 2.35 -13.37
C ASP A 306 -12.77 0.92 -12.93
N ILE A 307 -11.93 -0.05 -13.24
CA ILE A 307 -12.23 -1.47 -12.94
C ILE A 307 -12.09 -1.80 -11.43
N PHE A 308 -11.35 -1.01 -10.64
CA PHE A 308 -10.92 -1.42 -9.29
C PHE A 308 -11.09 -0.41 -8.15
N PRO A 309 -12.30 0.10 -7.84
CA PRO A 309 -12.40 1.17 -6.86
C PRO A 309 -11.98 0.78 -5.42
N ASN A 310 -12.20 -0.47 -4.97
CA ASN A 310 -12.05 -0.79 -3.53
C ASN A 310 -11.31 -2.07 -3.13
N ASN A 311 -10.91 -2.96 -4.06
CA ASN A 311 -10.12 -4.16 -3.72
C ASN A 311 -8.66 -4.10 -4.14
N PHE A 312 -8.26 -3.02 -4.81
CA PHE A 312 -6.88 -2.75 -5.09
C PHE A 312 -6.62 -1.26 -4.90
N SER A 313 -5.92 -0.89 -3.83
CA SER A 313 -5.19 0.37 -3.77
C SER A 313 -4.08 0.32 -4.84
N LEU A 314 -4.45 0.52 -6.10
CA LEU A 314 -3.52 0.53 -7.20
C LEU A 314 -2.83 1.88 -7.16
N LYS A 315 -1.50 1.85 -7.14
CA LYS A 315 -0.72 3.03 -7.50
C LYS A 315 -1.17 3.45 -8.91
N ASN A 316 -1.29 4.75 -9.13
CA ASN A 316 -1.44 5.31 -10.47
C ASN A 316 -0.39 4.68 -11.39
N THR A 317 -0.73 4.39 -12.65
CA THR A 317 0.22 3.78 -13.59
C THR A 317 1.43 4.69 -13.79
N GLY A 318 2.55 4.28 -13.20
CA GLY A 318 3.86 4.88 -13.44
C GLY A 318 4.52 4.29 -14.70
N PRO A 319 5.72 4.75 -15.05
CA PRO A 319 6.55 4.07 -16.04
C PRO A 319 6.96 2.68 -15.55
N THR A 320 7.20 1.75 -16.47
CA THR A 320 7.87 0.49 -16.12
C THR A 320 9.34 0.81 -15.92
N GLN A 321 9.83 0.62 -14.70
CA GLN A 321 11.17 1.04 -14.31
C GLN A 321 11.85 0.05 -13.38
N VAL A 322 13.17 -0.03 -13.49
CA VAL A 322 14.05 -0.78 -12.59
C VAL A 322 15.19 0.14 -12.16
N ARG A 323 15.51 0.15 -10.88
CA ARG A 323 16.59 0.95 -10.31
C ARG A 323 17.42 0.13 -9.33
N LEU A 324 18.71 0.09 -9.58
CA LEU A 324 19.73 -0.34 -8.64
C LEU A 324 20.31 0.88 -7.95
N THR A 325 20.36 0.86 -6.63
CA THR A 325 21.02 1.88 -5.81
C THR A 325 22.07 1.20 -4.95
N TRP A 326 23.20 1.86 -4.77
CA TRP A 326 24.24 1.41 -3.86
C TRP A 326 24.88 2.59 -3.15
N THR A 327 25.37 2.34 -1.96
CA THR A 327 26.07 3.34 -1.14
C THR A 327 27.43 2.81 -0.76
N ASP A 328 28.46 3.59 -1.00
CA ASP A 328 29.84 3.31 -0.66
C ASP A 328 30.36 4.35 0.35
N ALA A 329 31.62 4.28 0.74
CA ALA A 329 32.26 5.27 1.61
C ALA A 329 32.33 6.66 0.97
N LEU A 330 32.62 6.72 -0.33
CA LEU A 330 32.87 7.96 -1.09
C LEU A 330 31.70 8.38 -1.99
N PHE A 331 30.91 7.43 -2.48
CA PHE A 331 29.88 7.68 -3.48
C PHE A 331 28.55 7.04 -3.11
N ASP A 332 27.48 7.73 -3.49
CA ASP A 332 26.14 7.16 -3.56
C ASP A 332 25.77 7.05 -5.05
N GLY A 333 25.55 5.82 -5.51
CA GLY A 333 25.32 5.52 -6.92
C GLY A 333 23.91 4.99 -7.19
N SER A 334 23.39 5.31 -8.38
CA SER A 334 22.17 4.70 -8.88
C SER A 334 22.22 4.45 -10.38
N LEU A 335 21.78 3.27 -10.80
CA LEU A 335 21.57 2.88 -12.18
C LEU A 335 20.08 2.60 -12.37
N SER A 336 19.41 3.38 -13.21
CA SER A 336 17.99 3.23 -13.53
C SER A 336 17.78 2.90 -15.00
N SER A 337 16.68 2.22 -15.27
CA SER A 337 16.15 2.03 -16.62
C SER A 337 14.64 2.19 -16.55
N SER A 338 14.07 2.98 -17.44
CA SER A 338 12.66 3.33 -17.48
C SER A 338 12.18 3.28 -18.93
N VAL A 339 11.10 2.55 -19.19
CA VAL A 339 10.61 2.31 -20.54
C VAL A 339 9.12 2.59 -20.68
N ARG A 340 8.73 3.17 -21.82
CA ARG A 340 7.34 3.34 -22.22
C ARG A 340 6.81 1.99 -22.68
N VAL A 341 5.89 1.43 -21.90
CA VAL A 341 5.20 0.18 -22.25
C VAL A 341 3.79 0.46 -22.75
N ASN A 342 3.15 1.50 -22.23
CA ASN A 342 1.77 1.84 -22.56
C ASN A 342 1.70 3.01 -23.56
N PRO A 343 0.82 2.96 -24.58
CA PRO A 343 0.77 3.96 -25.66
C PRO A 343 0.20 5.32 -25.20
N PHE A 344 -0.59 5.33 -24.13
CA PHE A 344 -1.23 6.54 -23.58
C PHE A 344 -0.33 7.33 -22.60
N GLN A 345 0.90 6.87 -22.35
CA GLN A 345 1.82 7.53 -21.43
C GLN A 345 2.85 8.39 -22.16
N ASN A 346 3.10 9.58 -21.62
CA ASN A 346 4.33 10.34 -21.90
C ASN A 346 5.40 9.85 -20.93
N VAL A 347 6.53 9.36 -21.45
CA VAL A 347 7.62 8.83 -20.61
C VAL A 347 8.95 9.35 -21.12
N ASN A 348 9.71 9.97 -20.23
CA ASN A 348 11.15 10.14 -20.44
C ASN A 348 11.83 8.79 -20.15
N GLN A 349 12.17 8.06 -21.20
CA GLN A 349 12.81 6.76 -21.09
C GLN A 349 14.29 6.91 -20.74
N GLU A 350 14.75 6.07 -19.82
CA GLU A 350 16.14 6.00 -19.37
C GLU A 350 16.71 4.65 -19.81
N LEU A 351 17.76 4.62 -20.65
CA LEU A 351 18.18 3.40 -21.37
C LEU A 351 19.72 3.16 -21.40
N PRO A 352 20.37 2.72 -20.32
CA PRO A 352 20.09 3.02 -18.92
C PRO A 352 20.60 4.43 -18.53
N TYR A 353 20.31 4.87 -17.30
CA TYR A 353 20.75 6.13 -16.72
C TYR A 353 21.54 5.90 -15.43
N LEU A 354 22.79 6.36 -15.42
CA LEU A 354 23.70 6.29 -14.29
C LEU A 354 23.78 7.66 -13.60
N SER A 355 23.66 7.67 -12.27
CA SER A 355 23.90 8.85 -11.42
C SER A 355 24.89 8.47 -10.32
N LEU A 356 25.99 9.20 -10.21
CA LEU A 356 27.02 9.04 -9.18
C LEU A 356 27.16 10.35 -8.41
N LYS A 357 26.81 10.33 -7.12
CA LYS A 357 26.96 11.47 -6.23
C LYS A 357 28.13 11.23 -5.29
N GLN A 358 29.13 12.10 -5.38
CA GLN A 358 30.25 12.12 -4.44
C GLN A 358 29.81 12.75 -3.11
N ARG A 359 30.17 12.12 -1.99
CA ARG A 359 29.96 12.69 -0.66
C ARG A 359 30.88 13.90 -0.42
N PRO A 360 30.47 14.89 0.40
CA PRO A 360 31.27 16.08 0.65
C PRO A 360 32.65 15.71 1.21
N LEU A 361 33.70 16.10 0.48
CA LEU A 361 35.10 15.95 0.92
C LEU A 361 35.64 17.30 1.36
N ASN A 362 36.29 17.33 2.52
CA ASN A 362 36.99 18.53 2.99
C ASN A 362 38.33 18.66 2.26
N ILE A 363 38.54 19.76 1.55
CA ILE A 363 39.78 20.02 0.83
C ILE A 363 40.88 20.34 1.85
N LYS A 364 41.79 19.40 2.10
CA LYS A 364 43.01 19.59 2.93
C LYS A 364 42.73 20.29 4.28
N ASN A 365 41.63 19.94 4.95
CA ASN A 365 41.20 20.54 6.22
C ASN A 365 40.94 22.07 6.19
N THR A 366 40.76 22.67 5.02
CA THR A 366 40.47 24.11 4.87
C THR A 366 39.06 24.51 5.35
N GLY A 367 38.18 23.53 5.57
CA GLY A 367 36.75 23.75 5.83
C GLY A 367 35.95 24.05 4.56
N ILE A 368 36.59 23.98 3.39
CA ILE A 368 35.93 24.02 2.08
C ILE A 368 35.53 22.60 1.71
N PHE A 369 34.24 22.41 1.43
CA PHE A 369 33.68 21.14 1.01
C PHE A 369 33.47 21.12 -0.50
N ILE A 370 33.86 20.02 -1.13
CA ILE A 370 33.57 19.73 -2.54
C ILE A 370 32.64 18.53 -2.65
N GLU A 371 31.59 18.70 -3.45
CA GLU A 371 30.64 17.67 -3.85
C GLU A 371 30.58 17.64 -5.38
N ASN A 372 30.33 16.47 -5.94
CA ASN A 372 30.24 16.31 -7.39
C ASN A 372 29.07 15.38 -7.72
N LEU A 373 28.32 15.74 -8.76
CA LEU A 373 27.28 14.90 -9.33
C LEU A 373 27.62 14.62 -10.78
N LEU A 374 27.75 13.34 -11.12
CA LEU A 374 27.94 12.85 -12.48
C LEU A 374 26.68 12.10 -12.87
N GLU A 375 26.10 12.45 -14.02
CA GLU A 375 24.97 11.73 -14.59
C GLU A 375 25.25 11.40 -16.05
N CYS A 376 24.90 10.20 -16.49
CA CYS A 376 25.10 9.78 -17.87
C CYS A 376 24.05 8.74 -18.26
N GLY A 377 23.38 8.93 -19.39
CA GLY A 377 22.49 7.92 -19.93
C GLY A 377 21.95 8.27 -21.30
N TYR A 378 21.39 7.28 -21.98
CA TYR A 378 20.62 7.50 -23.19
C TYR A 378 19.17 7.80 -22.81
N LEU A 379 18.73 9.03 -23.10
CA LEU A 379 17.39 9.49 -22.78
C LEU A 379 16.56 9.54 -24.06
N ASN A 380 15.33 9.05 -24.00
CA ASN A 380 14.37 9.12 -25.09
C ASN A 380 13.02 9.59 -24.57
N PHE A 381 12.64 10.81 -24.89
CA PHE A 381 11.32 11.32 -24.56
C PHE A 381 10.32 10.77 -25.58
N ALA A 382 9.50 9.82 -25.13
CA ALA A 382 8.46 9.21 -25.92
C ALA A 382 7.11 9.83 -25.57
N PHE A 383 6.53 10.58 -26.51
CA PHE A 383 5.18 11.12 -26.41
C PHE A 383 4.15 9.99 -26.48
N SER A 384 2.98 10.20 -25.87
CA SER A 384 1.82 9.33 -26.05
C SER A 384 1.38 9.36 -27.50
N ASN A 385 0.78 8.27 -27.97
CA ASN A 385 0.32 8.17 -29.36
C ASN A 385 -0.80 9.19 -29.71
N ASN A 386 -1.38 9.85 -28.71
CA ASN A 386 -2.42 10.86 -28.88
C ASN A 386 -1.86 12.28 -29.11
N ILE A 387 -0.55 12.47 -28.97
CA ILE A 387 0.12 13.76 -29.18
C ILE A 387 0.88 13.69 -30.50
N ALA A 388 0.66 14.66 -31.38
CA ALA A 388 1.22 14.69 -32.75
C ALA A 388 2.71 15.08 -32.82
N ASP A 389 3.37 15.28 -31.68
CA ASP A 389 4.78 15.66 -31.61
C ASP A 389 5.73 14.48 -31.84
N SER A 390 6.89 14.76 -32.42
CA SER A 390 7.92 13.75 -32.65
C SER A 390 8.72 13.47 -31.39
N ASN A 391 8.90 12.17 -31.09
CA ASN A 391 9.84 11.73 -30.06
C ASN A 391 11.25 12.28 -30.31
N PHE A 392 11.99 12.51 -29.23
CA PHE A 392 13.38 12.94 -29.31
C PHE A 392 14.27 12.17 -28.33
N SER A 393 15.48 11.88 -28.77
CA SER A 393 16.45 11.12 -27.98
C SER A 393 17.84 11.71 -28.06
N SER A 394 18.60 11.56 -26.99
CA SER A 394 20.01 11.94 -26.93
C SER A 394 20.71 11.14 -25.83
N LEU A 395 21.97 10.77 -26.08
CA LEU A 395 22.89 10.49 -24.98
C LEU A 395 23.14 11.81 -24.26
N ARG A 396 22.90 11.83 -22.95
CA ARG A 396 23.08 12.98 -22.07
C ARG A 396 24.15 12.62 -21.05
N ALA A 397 25.19 13.43 -20.99
CA ALA A 397 26.22 13.34 -19.94
C ALA A 397 26.32 14.69 -19.23
N SER A 398 26.23 14.72 -17.91
CA SER A 398 26.28 15.94 -17.12
C SER A 398 27.21 15.81 -15.92
N VAL A 399 27.90 16.91 -15.61
CA VAL A 399 28.76 17.05 -14.44
C VAL A 399 28.38 18.34 -13.70
N SER A 400 28.22 18.25 -12.39
CA SER A 400 27.81 19.38 -11.55
C SER A 400 28.64 19.50 -10.26
N PRO A 401 29.87 20.03 -10.34
CA PRO A 401 30.71 20.28 -9.17
C PRO A 401 30.15 21.44 -8.34
N LYS A 402 30.05 21.20 -7.03
CA LYS A 402 29.63 22.17 -6.03
C LYS A 402 30.73 22.35 -4.99
N VAL A 403 31.09 23.60 -4.72
CA VAL A 403 32.02 23.98 -3.66
C VAL A 403 31.30 24.91 -2.70
N TYR A 404 31.45 24.69 -1.39
CA TYR A 404 30.87 25.56 -0.37
C TYR A 404 31.72 25.60 0.90
N ARG A 405 31.56 26.68 1.67
CA ARG A 405 32.23 26.84 2.97
C ARG A 405 31.27 27.53 3.94
N PRO A 406 30.91 26.91 5.08
CA PRO A 406 30.21 27.62 6.14
C PRO A 406 31.20 28.54 6.89
N ILE A 407 30.89 29.83 6.94
CA ILE A 407 31.68 30.86 7.62
C ILE A 407 30.86 31.36 8.81
N PRO A 408 31.23 31.01 10.05
CA PRO A 408 30.59 31.58 11.24
C PRO A 408 30.96 33.07 11.33
N LEU A 409 29.93 33.91 11.41
CA LEU A 409 30.04 35.36 11.65
C LEU A 409 29.54 35.67 13.07
N PHE A 410 29.74 36.91 13.52
CA PHE A 410 29.38 37.33 14.88
C PHE A 410 27.90 37.07 15.23
N ILE A 411 27.00 37.22 14.26
CA ILE A 411 25.54 37.03 14.43
C ILE A 411 25.04 36.04 13.38
N GLY A 412 25.57 34.82 13.35
CA GLY A 412 25.05 33.74 12.48
C GLY A 412 26.10 33.09 11.58
N THR A 413 25.64 32.46 10.51
CA THR A 413 26.50 31.71 9.59
C THR A 413 26.21 32.15 8.16
N LEU A 414 27.26 32.57 7.45
CA LEU A 414 27.22 32.81 6.01
C LEU A 414 27.77 31.58 5.28
N THR A 415 27.00 31.01 4.37
CA THR A 415 27.40 29.86 3.57
C THR A 415 27.47 30.25 2.09
N PRO A 416 28.61 30.78 1.61
CA PRO A 416 28.86 30.88 0.18
C PRO A 416 28.95 29.51 -0.47
N SER A 417 28.35 29.38 -1.65
CA SER A 417 28.40 28.20 -2.49
C SER A 417 28.52 28.59 -3.96
N ALA A 418 29.34 27.86 -4.70
CA ALA A 418 29.51 27.95 -6.14
C ALA A 418 29.24 26.58 -6.75
N LEU A 419 28.34 26.54 -7.73
CA LEU A 419 27.95 25.36 -8.49
C LEU A 419 28.22 25.65 -9.95
N ALA A 420 28.95 24.78 -10.63
CA ALA A 420 29.00 24.78 -12.09
C ALA A 420 28.23 23.56 -12.59
N SER A 421 27.55 23.67 -13.72
CA SER A 421 26.85 22.57 -14.37
C SER A 421 27.19 22.59 -15.85
N ALA A 422 27.66 21.46 -16.37
CA ALA A 422 27.94 21.25 -17.78
C ALA A 422 27.21 19.99 -18.26
N ILE A 423 26.57 20.09 -19.42
CA ILE A 423 25.77 19.02 -20.02
C ILE A 423 26.20 18.88 -21.49
N TYR A 424 26.42 17.65 -21.92
CA TYR A 424 26.66 17.26 -23.29
C TYR A 424 25.50 16.42 -23.82
N TYR A 425 25.05 16.73 -25.02
CA TYR A 425 24.01 16.00 -25.76
C TYR A 425 24.58 15.46 -27.07
N SER A 426 24.49 14.16 -27.32
CA SER A 426 24.88 13.58 -28.61
C SER A 426 23.99 14.04 -29.77
N ASN A 427 22.74 14.41 -29.49
CA ASN A 427 21.77 14.83 -30.49
C ASN A 427 21.05 16.10 -30.03
N VAL A 428 20.83 17.01 -30.98
CA VAL A 428 20.19 18.31 -30.77
C VAL A 428 19.13 18.54 -31.85
N PRO A 429 18.15 19.43 -31.63
CA PRO A 429 17.17 19.75 -32.67
C PRO A 429 17.87 20.16 -33.97
N LYS A 430 17.39 19.65 -35.12
CA LYS A 430 18.05 19.75 -36.45
C LYS A 430 18.44 21.18 -36.88
N THR A 431 17.81 22.19 -36.28
CA THR A 431 18.06 23.61 -36.53
C THR A 431 19.30 24.17 -35.84
N PHE A 432 19.96 23.40 -34.95
CA PHE A 432 21.07 23.87 -34.12
C PHE A 432 22.25 22.89 -34.12
N SER A 433 23.45 23.37 -33.82
CA SER A 433 24.72 22.61 -33.88
C SER A 433 25.47 22.51 -32.54
N ARG A 434 24.94 23.10 -31.46
CA ARG A 434 25.64 23.18 -30.18
C ARG A 434 25.27 22.01 -29.27
N HIS A 435 26.18 21.05 -29.17
CA HIS A 435 26.02 19.84 -28.36
C HIS A 435 26.31 20.03 -26.85
N CYS A 436 26.94 21.14 -26.46
CA CYS A 436 27.31 21.43 -25.08
C CYS A 436 26.53 22.62 -24.53
N GLN A 437 26.09 22.49 -23.29
CA GLN A 437 25.50 23.56 -22.51
C GLN A 437 26.21 23.66 -21.15
N ALA A 438 26.46 24.88 -20.68
CA ALA A 438 26.99 25.10 -19.34
C ALA A 438 26.35 26.32 -18.68
N SER A 439 26.27 26.29 -17.36
CA SER A 439 25.91 27.42 -16.52
C SER A 439 26.67 27.37 -15.19
N ALA A 440 26.87 28.54 -14.58
CA ALA A 440 27.39 28.65 -13.24
C ALA A 440 26.37 29.34 -12.34
N LYS A 441 26.29 28.90 -11.09
CA LYS A 441 25.39 29.41 -10.05
C LYS A 441 26.20 29.72 -8.80
N ILE A 442 26.07 30.94 -8.32
CA ILE A 442 26.59 31.37 -7.02
C ILE A 442 25.40 31.55 -6.09
N ASN A 443 25.48 31.02 -4.87
CA ASN A 443 24.48 31.21 -3.84
C ASN A 443 25.16 31.60 -2.52
N LEU A 444 24.69 32.70 -1.95
CA LEU A 444 25.07 33.22 -0.64
C LEU A 444 23.86 33.04 0.28
N ASP A 445 23.97 32.20 1.31
CA ASP A 445 22.92 32.00 2.30
C ASP A 445 23.40 32.47 3.67
N TYR A 446 22.73 33.44 4.27
CA TYR A 446 23.02 33.98 5.59
C TYR A 446 21.86 33.69 6.52
N ARG A 447 22.13 33.03 7.65
CA ARG A 447 21.13 32.65 8.65
C ARG A 447 21.66 32.91 10.05
N PHE A 448 20.80 33.32 10.96
CA PHE A 448 21.12 33.39 12.37
C PHE A 448 19.94 33.02 13.22
N SER A 449 20.18 32.40 14.38
CA SER A 449 19.12 31.88 15.24
C SER A 449 19.08 32.67 16.55
N LEU A 450 17.98 33.37 16.79
CA LEU A 450 17.64 33.95 18.08
C LEU A 450 16.75 32.96 18.84
N TYR A 451 16.91 32.88 20.16
CA TYR A 451 15.99 32.09 20.97
C TYR A 451 15.61 32.80 22.26
N LYS A 452 14.38 32.56 22.71
CA LYS A 452 13.89 32.98 24.01
C LYS A 452 13.26 31.78 24.72
N ASN A 453 13.70 31.57 25.96
CA ASN A 453 13.15 30.53 26.82
C ASN A 453 12.05 31.14 27.69
N TYR A 454 10.87 30.54 27.64
CA TYR A 454 9.79 30.74 28.59
C TYR A 454 9.75 29.56 29.55
N LEU A 455 8.85 29.60 30.55
CA LEU A 455 8.73 28.55 31.58
C LEU A 455 8.53 27.15 30.95
N GLN A 456 7.63 27.04 29.98
CA GLN A 456 7.27 25.75 29.37
C GLN A 456 7.62 25.66 27.88
N THR A 457 7.99 26.77 27.25
CA THR A 457 8.23 26.81 25.80
C THR A 457 9.59 27.42 25.47
N ARG A 458 10.17 26.98 24.36
CA ARG A 458 11.35 27.60 23.74
C ARG A 458 10.95 28.11 22.38
N HIS A 459 11.07 29.41 22.18
CA HIS A 459 10.83 30.07 20.90
C HIS A 459 12.16 30.30 20.21
N ILE A 460 12.30 29.84 18.97
CA ILE A 460 13.46 30.04 18.10
C ILE A 460 12.97 30.83 16.89
N VAL A 461 13.68 31.91 16.55
CA VAL A 461 13.44 32.73 15.36
C VAL A 461 14.72 32.74 14.55
N GLU A 462 14.63 32.35 13.28
CA GLU A 462 15.74 32.26 12.34
C GLU A 462 15.48 33.15 11.14
N PRO A 463 15.88 34.44 11.20
CA PRO A 463 15.91 35.28 10.01
C PRO A 463 16.94 34.76 9.02
N PHE A 464 16.60 34.84 7.73
CA PHE A 464 17.49 34.43 6.66
C PHE A 464 17.46 35.40 5.47
N VAL A 465 18.60 35.49 4.81
CA VAL A 465 18.78 36.19 3.54
C VAL A 465 19.57 35.29 2.61
N SER A 466 19.00 35.00 1.44
CA SER A 466 19.67 34.22 0.41
C SER A 466 19.71 35.00 -0.90
N PHE A 467 20.87 35.05 -1.52
CA PHE A 467 21.07 35.61 -2.85
C PHE A 467 21.61 34.54 -3.78
N THR A 468 20.87 34.24 -4.84
CA THR A 468 21.24 33.29 -5.88
C THR A 468 21.43 34.04 -7.20
N SER A 469 22.56 33.81 -7.87
CA SER A 469 22.85 34.36 -9.18
C SER A 469 23.31 33.25 -10.11
N THR A 470 22.59 33.05 -11.21
CA THR A 470 22.92 32.11 -12.29
C THR A 470 23.37 32.89 -13.51
N THR A 471 24.46 32.45 -14.15
CA THR A 471 24.98 33.07 -15.36
C THR A 471 24.06 32.86 -16.56
N HIS A 472 24.25 33.67 -17.61
CA HIS A 472 23.66 33.35 -18.90
C HIS A 472 24.14 31.97 -19.39
N PRO A 473 23.25 31.09 -19.85
CA PRO A 473 23.65 29.80 -20.38
C PRO A 473 24.34 29.98 -21.74
N LEU A 474 25.22 29.04 -22.09
CA LEU A 474 25.88 29.03 -23.40
C LEU A 474 24.91 28.87 -24.58
N THR A 475 23.78 28.19 -24.35
CA THR A 475 22.71 27.91 -25.32
C THR A 475 21.36 28.30 -24.72
N LYS A 476 20.42 28.69 -25.58
CA LYS A 476 19.04 28.98 -25.15
C LYS A 476 18.26 27.68 -24.95
N ASN A 477 17.24 27.70 -24.09
CA ASN A 477 16.45 26.51 -23.74
C ASN A 477 15.69 25.84 -24.91
N HIS A 478 15.53 26.50 -26.05
CA HIS A 478 14.92 25.89 -27.25
C HIS A 478 15.95 25.31 -28.22
N GLU A 479 17.25 25.46 -27.94
CA GLU A 479 18.34 24.98 -28.80
C GLU A 479 18.77 23.54 -28.47
N HIS A 480 18.25 22.97 -27.38
CA HIS A 480 18.52 21.61 -26.92
C HIS A 480 17.24 20.94 -26.42
N PHE A 481 17.26 19.61 -26.35
CA PHE A 481 16.18 18.83 -25.77
C PHE A 481 16.20 18.92 -24.24
N ILE A 482 15.04 19.19 -23.63
CA ILE A 482 14.87 19.24 -22.17
C ILE A 482 14.27 17.90 -21.73
N PHE A 483 15.09 17.04 -21.12
CA PHE A 483 14.64 15.76 -20.56
C PHE A 483 14.28 15.89 -19.08
N SER A 484 14.93 16.83 -18.38
CA SER A 484 14.70 17.10 -16.96
C SER A 484 14.70 18.60 -16.66
N ILE A 485 14.20 18.95 -15.48
CA ILE A 485 14.23 20.34 -14.96
C ILE A 485 15.67 20.86 -14.87
N ASN A 486 16.66 19.98 -14.69
CA ASN A 486 18.07 20.33 -14.60
C ASN A 486 18.70 20.66 -15.97
N ASP A 487 17.98 20.45 -17.07
CA ASP A 487 18.43 20.76 -18.43
C ASP A 487 18.06 22.19 -18.84
N ALA A 488 17.15 22.82 -18.10
CA ALA A 488 16.68 24.17 -18.39
C ALA A 488 17.53 25.18 -17.61
N PHE A 489 18.38 25.93 -18.32
CA PHE A 489 19.18 27.01 -17.73
C PHE A 489 18.64 28.38 -18.15
N ALA A 490 18.65 29.31 -17.21
CA ALA A 490 18.34 30.70 -17.49
C ALA A 490 19.16 31.61 -16.58
N SER A 491 19.46 32.81 -17.07
CA SER A 491 20.01 33.87 -16.23
C SER A 491 18.98 34.25 -15.19
N LEU A 492 19.36 34.15 -13.92
CA LEU A 492 18.46 34.35 -12.79
C LEU A 492 19.23 35.04 -11.67
N HIS A 493 18.77 36.22 -11.28
CA HIS A 493 19.26 36.92 -10.10
C HIS A 493 18.12 37.01 -9.10
N LEU A 494 18.21 36.24 -8.02
CA LEU A 494 17.12 36.02 -7.08
C LEU A 494 17.57 36.37 -5.67
N GLY A 495 16.79 37.20 -5.00
CA GLY A 495 16.91 37.50 -3.57
C GLY A 495 15.74 36.91 -2.81
N LYS A 496 16.02 36.22 -1.71
CA LYS A 496 15.04 35.74 -0.73
C LYS A 496 15.37 36.36 0.62
N VAL A 497 14.38 36.96 1.25
CA VAL A 497 14.48 37.47 2.63
C VAL A 497 13.30 36.93 3.40
N GLY A 498 13.54 36.38 4.59
CA GLY A 498 12.46 35.79 5.37
C GLY A 498 12.84 35.49 6.80
N ILE A 499 11.88 34.93 7.52
CA ILE A 499 11.98 34.53 8.91
C ILE A 499 11.33 33.15 9.05
N GLU A 500 12.05 32.24 9.69
CA GLU A 500 11.53 30.97 10.21
C GLU A 500 11.33 31.12 11.73
N SER A 501 10.23 30.59 12.26
CA SER A 501 9.90 30.67 13.68
C SER A 501 9.39 29.32 14.16
N PHE A 502 9.97 28.83 15.25
CA PHE A 502 9.66 27.54 15.84
C PHE A 502 9.37 27.69 17.33
N ILE A 503 8.26 27.11 17.81
CA ILE A 503 7.92 27.07 19.24
C ILE A 503 7.90 25.62 19.69
N TYR A 504 8.84 25.26 20.55
CA TYR A 504 8.99 23.93 21.13
C TYR A 504 8.42 23.90 22.54
N ASN A 505 7.71 22.83 22.89
CA ASN A 505 7.32 22.54 24.26
C ASN A 505 8.48 21.85 25.00
N ARG A 506 8.94 22.46 26.09
CA ARG A 506 10.04 21.92 26.93
C ARG A 506 9.58 20.80 27.87
N VAL A 507 8.29 20.79 28.24
CA VAL A 507 7.72 19.81 29.17
C VAL A 507 7.33 18.52 28.44
N SER A 508 6.88 18.63 27.19
CA SER A 508 6.48 17.49 26.35
C SER A 508 7.20 17.52 25.00
N PRO A 509 8.48 17.10 24.92
CA PRO A 509 9.26 17.16 23.67
C PRO A 509 8.69 16.28 22.54
N SER A 510 7.73 15.41 22.83
CA SER A 510 7.01 14.60 21.84
C SER A 510 5.89 15.36 21.11
N THR A 511 5.48 16.55 21.56
CA THR A 511 4.50 17.35 20.81
C THR A 511 5.18 18.01 19.62
N PRO A 512 4.58 17.95 18.42
CA PRO A 512 5.13 18.64 17.26
C PRO A 512 5.26 20.15 17.54
N PRO A 513 6.34 20.79 17.09
CA PRO A 513 6.51 22.23 17.28
C PRO A 513 5.52 23.02 16.43
N ILE A 514 5.13 24.19 16.92
CA ILE A 514 4.49 25.21 16.06
C ILE A 514 5.59 25.75 15.15
N SER A 515 5.39 25.72 13.84
CA SER A 515 6.32 26.30 12.88
C SER A 515 5.63 27.33 12.00
N ALA A 516 6.31 28.43 11.73
CA ALA A 516 5.87 29.46 10.81
C ALA A 516 7.08 29.94 10.01
N LYS A 517 6.96 29.97 8.69
CA LYS A 517 7.97 30.50 7.78
C LYS A 517 7.30 31.55 6.91
N LEU A 518 7.89 32.73 6.83
CA LEU A 518 7.44 33.84 5.99
C LEU A 518 8.62 34.35 5.20
N TRP A 519 8.52 34.46 3.88
CA TRP A 519 9.61 34.94 3.05
C TRP A 519 9.11 35.64 1.80
N THR A 520 9.89 36.62 1.34
CA THR A 520 9.67 37.32 0.09
C THR A 520 10.75 36.93 -0.90
N THR A 521 10.35 36.49 -2.08
CA THR A 521 11.22 36.25 -3.22
C THR A 521 11.12 37.43 -4.19
N GLN A 522 12.26 37.98 -4.57
CA GLN A 522 12.41 39.00 -5.60
C GLN A 522 13.33 38.48 -6.70
N ILE A 523 12.91 38.61 -7.95
CA ILE A 523 13.75 38.39 -9.12
C ILE A 523 14.21 39.74 -9.66
N PHE A 524 15.51 39.93 -9.80
CA PHE A 524 16.13 41.15 -10.30
C PHE A 524 16.42 41.03 -11.80
N LYS A 525 16.36 42.16 -12.50
CA LYS A 525 16.84 42.32 -13.89
C LYS A 525 16.26 41.28 -14.89
N ASN A 526 14.94 41.09 -14.87
CA ASN A 526 14.22 40.29 -15.88
C ASN A 526 12.88 40.93 -16.23
N THR A 527 12.58 41.09 -17.52
CA THR A 527 11.38 41.77 -18.02
C THR A 527 10.10 40.97 -17.76
N PHE A 528 10.14 39.64 -17.92
CA PHE A 528 8.97 38.76 -17.75
C PHE A 528 8.56 38.66 -16.27
N ALA A 529 9.52 38.40 -15.38
CA ALA A 529 9.29 38.27 -13.95
C ALA A 529 8.93 39.60 -13.27
N ASN A 530 9.28 40.76 -13.87
CA ASN A 530 8.95 42.07 -13.30
C ASN A 530 7.43 42.28 -13.15
N SER A 531 6.60 41.56 -13.91
CA SER A 531 5.15 41.68 -13.81
C SER A 531 4.54 40.96 -12.59
N THR A 532 5.23 39.95 -12.04
CA THR A 532 4.71 39.05 -10.99
C THR A 532 5.55 39.05 -9.70
N PHE A 533 6.79 39.54 -9.70
CA PHE A 533 7.63 39.62 -8.50
C PHE A 533 7.71 41.07 -7.98
N PRO A 534 7.71 41.29 -6.65
CA PRO A 534 7.94 40.32 -5.58
C PRO A 534 6.74 39.43 -5.24
N LYS A 535 7.03 38.21 -4.80
CA LYS A 535 6.06 37.28 -4.21
C LYS A 535 6.41 37.03 -2.75
N THR A 536 5.41 36.95 -1.88
CA THR A 536 5.60 36.62 -0.46
C THR A 536 4.86 35.35 -0.12
N ALA A 537 5.60 34.35 0.30
CA ALA A 537 5.09 33.04 0.66
C ALA A 537 5.14 32.84 2.17
N CYS A 538 4.19 32.06 2.66
CA CYS A 538 4.07 31.69 4.05
C CYS A 538 3.70 30.22 4.20
N THR A 539 4.37 29.54 5.12
CA THR A 539 4.03 28.19 5.55
C THR A 539 3.85 28.18 7.06
N ILE A 540 2.69 27.80 7.55
CA ILE A 540 2.36 27.72 8.98
C ILE A 540 1.89 26.31 9.29
N SER A 541 2.39 25.72 10.38
CA SER A 541 1.93 24.48 10.98
C SER A 541 1.66 24.73 12.45
N LEU A 542 0.39 24.69 12.83
CA LEU A 542 -0.11 24.99 14.17
C LEU A 542 -0.80 23.75 14.75
N PRO A 543 -0.06 22.89 15.48
CA PRO A 543 -0.66 21.84 16.30
C PRO A 543 -1.33 22.48 17.53
N LEU A 544 -2.62 22.76 17.44
CA LEU A 544 -3.42 23.32 18.54
C LEU A 544 -3.47 22.37 19.75
N ASP A 545 -3.50 21.06 19.48
CA ASP A 545 -3.35 19.96 20.46
C ASP A 545 -2.91 18.68 19.74
N ARG A 546 -2.65 17.57 20.46
CA ARG A 546 -2.29 16.24 19.91
C ARG A 546 -3.26 15.70 18.86
N LYS A 547 -4.50 16.21 18.87
CA LYS A 547 -5.57 15.76 17.99
C LYS A 547 -6.08 16.84 17.04
N ASN A 548 -5.48 18.03 17.03
CA ASN A 548 -5.96 19.15 16.21
C ASN A 548 -4.78 19.89 15.59
N THR A 549 -4.73 19.92 14.27
CA THR A 549 -3.67 20.56 13.50
C THR A 549 -4.27 21.47 12.45
N LEU A 550 -3.78 22.70 12.38
CA LEU A 550 -4.07 23.65 11.33
C LEU A 550 -2.79 23.93 10.54
N SER A 551 -2.85 23.83 9.22
CA SER A 551 -1.72 24.12 8.34
C SER A 551 -2.13 25.10 7.24
N LEU A 552 -1.25 26.04 6.92
CA LEU A 552 -1.41 27.02 5.85
C LEU A 552 -0.18 27.01 4.95
N ASP A 553 -0.35 26.93 3.64
CA ASP A 553 0.68 27.20 2.62
C ASP A 553 0.08 28.18 1.61
N ALA A 554 0.57 29.43 1.60
CA ALA A 554 0.05 30.48 0.75
C ALA A 554 1.18 31.32 0.16
N GLU A 555 0.95 31.89 -1.02
CA GLU A 555 1.86 32.83 -1.67
C GLU A 555 1.06 34.00 -2.25
N TRP A 556 1.51 35.22 -2.02
CA TRP A 556 0.87 36.46 -2.43
C TRP A 556 1.71 37.19 -3.48
N ILE A 557 1.04 37.70 -4.51
CA ILE A 557 1.65 38.47 -5.61
C ILE A 557 1.38 39.95 -5.37
N TRP A 558 2.39 40.70 -4.92
CA TRP A 558 2.22 42.10 -4.54
C TRP A 558 1.76 42.99 -5.70
N LYS A 559 2.34 42.81 -6.89
CA LYS A 559 2.03 43.64 -8.07
C LYS A 559 0.66 43.39 -8.68
N LYS A 560 0.07 42.23 -8.41
CA LYS A 560 -1.25 41.84 -8.95
C LYS A 560 -2.36 41.89 -7.91
N HIS A 561 -2.00 42.12 -6.64
CA HIS A 561 -2.92 42.12 -5.50
C HIS A 561 -3.79 40.86 -5.45
N CYS A 562 -3.17 39.70 -5.66
CA CYS A 562 -3.86 38.42 -5.62
C CYS A 562 -3.00 37.31 -5.01
N TRP A 563 -3.67 36.28 -4.50
CA TRP A 563 -3.02 35.03 -4.09
C TRP A 563 -2.51 34.30 -5.33
N ASP A 564 -1.27 33.85 -5.30
CA ASP A 564 -0.74 32.89 -6.26
C ASP A 564 -1.44 31.54 -6.02
N HIS A 565 -1.22 31.00 -4.82
CA HIS A 565 -1.96 29.89 -4.25
C HIS A 565 -2.28 30.13 -2.77
N MET A 566 -3.29 29.41 -2.26
CA MET A 566 -3.58 29.31 -0.83
C MET A 566 -4.10 27.90 -0.52
N ASN A 567 -3.43 27.21 0.39
CA ASN A 567 -3.76 25.87 0.87
C ASN A 567 -4.00 25.95 2.37
N LEU A 568 -5.23 25.72 2.81
CA LEU A 568 -5.59 25.67 4.20
C LEU A 568 -6.04 24.26 4.53
N LEU A 569 -5.39 23.61 5.49
CA LEU A 569 -5.72 22.26 5.94
C LEU A 569 -6.03 22.29 7.43
N TRP A 570 -7.21 21.80 7.81
CA TRP A 570 -7.61 21.59 9.18
C TRP A 570 -7.89 20.11 9.43
N GLN A 571 -7.19 19.53 10.40
CA GLN A 571 -7.32 18.14 10.81
C GLN A 571 -7.73 18.10 12.28
N TRP A 572 -8.82 17.41 12.57
CA TRP A 572 -9.34 17.26 13.92
C TRP A 572 -9.74 15.81 14.20
N VAL A 573 -9.29 15.29 15.33
CA VAL A 573 -9.66 13.96 15.82
C VAL A 573 -10.31 14.14 17.19
N GLY A 574 -11.62 13.92 17.30
CA GLY A 574 -12.28 14.00 18.61
C GLY A 574 -11.89 12.78 19.48
N SER A 575 -12.11 11.59 18.91
CA SER A 575 -11.89 10.30 19.57
C SER A 575 -11.55 9.21 18.54
N GLU A 576 -11.39 7.96 18.97
CA GLU A 576 -11.31 6.82 18.05
C GLU A 576 -12.56 6.62 17.19
N ASN A 577 -13.66 7.30 17.54
CA ASN A 577 -14.96 7.20 16.88
C ASN A 577 -15.31 8.41 16.03
N VAL A 578 -14.56 9.52 16.10
CA VAL A 578 -14.89 10.75 15.37
C VAL A 578 -13.62 11.45 14.89
N GLY A 579 -13.56 11.73 13.59
CA GLY A 579 -12.49 12.51 12.97
C GLY A 579 -12.97 13.30 11.75
N LEU A 580 -12.32 14.44 11.51
CA LEU A 580 -12.62 15.38 10.45
C LEU A 580 -11.32 15.86 9.80
N THR A 581 -11.34 16.04 8.49
CA THR A 581 -10.33 16.79 7.76
C THR A 581 -11.03 17.69 6.76
N LEU A 582 -10.71 18.98 6.77
CA LEU A 582 -11.18 19.95 5.80
C LEU A 582 -9.97 20.63 5.15
N GLU A 583 -9.96 20.71 3.83
CA GLU A 583 -8.90 21.32 3.06
C GLU A 583 -9.49 22.28 2.04
N PHE A 584 -8.99 23.50 1.99
CA PHE A 584 -9.33 24.51 0.99
C PHE A 584 -8.10 24.82 0.15
N LEU A 585 -8.24 24.72 -1.17
CA LEU A 585 -7.18 24.98 -2.14
C LEU A 585 -7.63 26.05 -3.11
N HIS A 586 -6.87 27.12 -3.21
CA HIS A 586 -7.00 28.18 -4.21
C HIS A 586 -5.79 28.19 -5.12
N ARG A 587 -6.01 28.26 -6.43
CA ARG A 587 -4.98 28.47 -7.45
C ARG A 587 -5.44 29.59 -8.37
N SER A 588 -4.65 30.65 -8.48
CA SER A 588 -4.84 31.68 -9.50
C SER A 588 -4.24 31.23 -10.84
N LYS A 589 -4.47 32.02 -11.90
CA LYS A 589 -3.81 31.82 -13.19
C LYS A 589 -2.27 31.97 -13.14
N TYR A 590 -1.74 32.57 -12.08
CA TYR A 590 -0.30 32.76 -11.89
C TYR A 590 0.39 31.54 -11.26
N SER A 591 -0.39 30.63 -10.65
CA SER A 591 0.13 29.45 -9.96
C SER A 591 0.32 28.33 -10.96
N LEU A 592 1.41 28.44 -11.72
CA LEU A 592 1.74 27.47 -12.76
C LEU A 592 1.98 26.07 -12.17
N LEU A 593 1.57 25.05 -12.90
CA LEU A 593 1.81 23.65 -12.59
C LEU A 593 3.30 23.34 -12.75
N LYS A 594 4.05 23.45 -11.66
CA LYS A 594 5.48 23.12 -11.60
C LYS A 594 5.70 21.91 -10.70
N CYS A 595 6.59 21.01 -11.10
CA CYS A 595 7.06 19.93 -10.22
C CYS A 595 7.88 20.47 -9.03
N ASP A 596 8.55 21.60 -9.23
CA ASP A 596 9.27 22.34 -8.18
C ASP A 596 8.80 23.80 -8.20
N LYS A 597 8.12 24.22 -7.11
CA LYS A 597 7.62 25.59 -6.96
C LYS A 597 8.75 26.62 -6.82
N GLU A 598 9.92 26.21 -6.32
CA GLU A 598 11.08 27.09 -6.14
C GLU A 598 11.94 27.19 -7.40
N ASN A 599 11.61 26.47 -8.47
CA ASN A 599 12.23 26.64 -9.76
C ASN A 599 11.57 27.78 -10.54
N TYR A 600 12.33 28.86 -10.72
CA TYR A 600 11.86 30.07 -11.39
C TYR A 600 12.29 30.19 -12.86
N VAL A 601 12.86 29.14 -13.46
CA VAL A 601 13.35 29.16 -14.85
C VAL A 601 12.21 29.48 -15.83
N LEU A 602 11.01 28.93 -15.61
CA LEU A 602 9.84 29.24 -16.44
C LEU A 602 9.42 30.71 -16.32
N ASP A 603 9.42 31.29 -15.10
CA ASP A 603 8.99 32.68 -14.87
C ASP A 603 9.94 33.72 -15.49
N VAL A 604 11.20 33.36 -15.72
CA VAL A 604 12.22 34.25 -16.30
C VAL A 604 12.48 34.00 -17.79
N SER A 605 12.00 32.89 -18.34
CA SER A 605 12.29 32.51 -19.73
C SER A 605 11.12 32.73 -20.70
N ARG A 606 9.88 32.79 -20.20
CA ARG A 606 8.66 32.93 -21.01
C ARG A 606 7.81 34.09 -20.51
N SER A 607 7.03 34.70 -21.40
CA SER A 607 6.11 35.77 -21.03
C SER A 607 4.90 35.21 -20.25
N PRO A 608 4.29 36.00 -19.35
CA PRO A 608 3.09 35.56 -18.65
C PRO A 608 1.94 35.17 -19.58
N ASP A 609 1.76 35.89 -20.70
CA ASP A 609 0.66 35.64 -21.64
C ASP A 609 0.80 34.28 -22.35
N GLU A 610 2.04 33.89 -22.70
CA GLU A 610 2.33 32.56 -23.24
C GLU A 610 2.01 31.47 -22.22
N LEU A 611 2.34 31.71 -20.94
CA LEU A 611 2.11 30.76 -19.86
C LEU A 611 0.62 30.63 -19.51
N PHE A 612 -0.15 31.71 -19.55
CA PHE A 612 -1.60 31.69 -19.28
C PHE A 612 -2.40 30.96 -20.36
N ASN A 613 -1.93 31.01 -21.60
CA ASN A 613 -2.54 30.30 -22.73
C ASN A 613 -2.03 28.86 -22.87
N SER A 614 -1.20 28.39 -21.92
CA SER A 614 -0.68 27.03 -21.90
C SER A 614 -1.41 26.16 -20.87
N PRO A 615 -1.34 24.82 -20.98
CA PRO A 615 -1.86 23.89 -19.97
C PRO A 615 -1.22 24.02 -18.58
N LEU A 616 -0.14 24.80 -18.43
CA LEU A 616 0.53 25.04 -17.14
C LEU A 616 -0.29 25.97 -16.23
N SER A 617 -1.18 26.79 -16.78
CA SER A 617 -2.05 27.69 -16.01
C SER A 617 -3.41 27.03 -15.79
N ASP A 618 -3.66 26.51 -14.58
CA ASP A 618 -4.93 25.89 -14.18
C ASP A 618 -5.54 26.64 -12.98
N ARG A 619 -6.25 27.74 -13.26
CA ARG A 619 -6.99 28.47 -12.22
C ARG A 619 -8.09 27.57 -11.67
N ARG A 620 -8.17 27.39 -10.35
CA ARG A 620 -9.23 26.59 -9.72
C ARG A 620 -9.33 26.83 -8.22
N ASN A 621 -10.52 26.58 -7.69
CA ASN A 621 -10.78 26.47 -6.27
C ASN A 621 -11.28 25.06 -5.94
N LEU A 622 -10.88 24.53 -4.79
CA LEU A 622 -11.25 23.20 -4.33
C LEU A 622 -11.53 23.21 -2.83
N ILE A 623 -12.60 22.54 -2.43
CA ILE A 623 -12.85 22.13 -1.04
C ILE A 623 -12.81 20.61 -1.00
N LEU A 624 -11.97 20.07 -0.12
CA LEU A 624 -11.91 18.64 0.18
C LEU A 624 -12.34 18.41 1.62
N GLY A 625 -13.19 17.42 1.83
CA GLY A 625 -13.68 17.04 3.16
C GLY A 625 -13.54 15.54 3.38
N LYS A 626 -13.12 15.15 4.58
CA LYS A 626 -13.16 13.77 5.06
C LYS A 626 -13.77 13.73 6.44
N VAL A 627 -14.83 12.96 6.61
CA VAL A 627 -15.54 12.80 7.88
C VAL A 627 -15.57 11.31 8.22
N PHE A 628 -15.20 10.96 9.44
CA PHE A 628 -15.37 9.63 10.00
C PHE A 628 -16.18 9.73 11.29
N VAL A 629 -17.25 8.96 11.39
CA VAL A 629 -18.07 8.87 12.61
C VAL A 629 -18.47 7.42 12.85
N ARG A 630 -18.32 6.96 14.10
CA ARG A 630 -18.83 5.67 14.59
C ARG A 630 -19.90 5.95 15.65
N PRO A 631 -21.17 6.18 15.24
CA PRO A 631 -22.24 6.50 16.18
C PRO A 631 -22.62 5.32 17.07
N HIS A 632 -22.33 4.09 16.63
CA HIS A 632 -22.59 2.84 17.36
C HIS A 632 -21.41 1.87 17.13
N PRO A 633 -21.03 1.00 18.08
CA PRO A 633 -19.92 0.04 17.90
C PRO A 633 -20.02 -0.82 16.63
N CYS A 634 -21.24 -1.12 16.20
CA CYS A 634 -21.52 -1.89 14.99
C CYS A 634 -21.53 -1.05 13.71
N TRP A 635 -21.62 0.28 13.77
CA TRP A 635 -21.81 1.15 12.60
C TRP A 635 -20.67 2.15 12.47
N ASN A 636 -20.04 2.20 11.31
CA ASN A 636 -19.10 3.23 10.95
C ASN A 636 -19.55 3.92 9.66
N TYR A 637 -19.34 5.23 9.62
CA TYR A 637 -19.66 6.06 8.47
C TYR A 637 -18.42 6.85 8.07
N HIS A 638 -18.12 6.86 6.77
CA HIS A 638 -17.04 7.63 6.20
C HIS A 638 -17.55 8.41 4.98
N LEU A 639 -17.34 9.72 4.99
CA LEU A 639 -17.67 10.61 3.88
C LEU A 639 -16.38 11.23 3.35
N THR A 640 -16.13 11.08 2.06
CA THR A 640 -15.14 11.87 1.31
C THR A 640 -15.89 12.83 0.40
N LEU A 641 -15.51 14.10 0.39
CA LEU A 641 -16.16 15.14 -0.41
C LEU A 641 -15.10 15.93 -1.19
N ARG A 642 -15.42 16.29 -2.43
CA ARG A 642 -14.62 17.14 -3.29
C ARG A 642 -15.55 18.07 -4.08
N TYR A 643 -15.44 19.37 -3.81
CA TYR A 643 -16.18 20.41 -4.52
C TYR A 643 -15.21 21.34 -5.23
N GLY A 644 -15.35 21.47 -6.55
CA GLY A 644 -14.46 22.28 -7.38
C GLY A 644 -15.21 23.32 -8.20
N TRP A 645 -14.64 24.51 -8.32
CA TRP A 645 -15.18 25.59 -9.16
C TRP A 645 -14.07 26.48 -9.71
N HIS A 646 -14.46 27.41 -10.58
CA HIS A 646 -13.61 28.49 -11.09
C HIS A 646 -12.48 28.08 -12.04
N ARG A 647 -12.60 26.89 -12.62
CA ARG A 647 -11.75 26.41 -13.70
C ARG A 647 -12.30 26.88 -15.05
N LEU A 648 -11.41 27.32 -15.93
CA LEU A 648 -11.79 27.82 -17.25
C LEU A 648 -12.44 26.69 -18.06
N ASP A 649 -13.51 27.03 -18.80
CA ASP A 649 -14.22 26.13 -19.72
C ASP A 649 -14.76 24.83 -19.09
N THR A 650 -14.89 24.79 -17.76
CA THR A 650 -15.48 23.65 -17.03
C THR A 650 -16.47 24.13 -15.98
N PRO A 651 -17.65 23.50 -15.87
CA PRO A 651 -18.63 23.85 -14.85
C PRO A 651 -18.12 23.50 -13.44
N SER A 652 -18.76 24.08 -12.41
CA SER A 652 -18.53 23.64 -11.04
C SER A 652 -19.03 22.21 -10.84
N TYR A 653 -18.30 21.41 -10.07
CA TYR A 653 -18.63 20.00 -9.84
C TYR A 653 -18.61 19.65 -8.34
N LEU A 654 -19.40 18.64 -7.97
CA LEU A 654 -19.46 18.07 -6.63
C LEU A 654 -19.34 16.56 -6.73
N GLU A 655 -18.24 16.02 -6.21
CA GLU A 655 -17.98 14.60 -6.07
C GLU A 655 -18.00 14.21 -4.60
N TYR A 656 -18.56 13.06 -4.28
CA TYR A 656 -18.51 12.53 -2.92
C TYR A 656 -18.62 11.01 -2.89
N GLN A 657 -18.04 10.43 -1.86
CA GLN A 657 -18.11 9.01 -1.57
C GLN A 657 -18.59 8.82 -0.14
N MET A 658 -19.71 8.11 0.03
CA MET A 658 -20.28 7.73 1.31
C MET A 658 -20.07 6.24 1.51
N ILE A 659 -19.48 5.86 2.63
CA ILE A 659 -19.25 4.48 3.02
C ILE A 659 -19.95 4.25 4.35
N LEU A 660 -20.91 3.32 4.37
CA LEU A 660 -21.56 2.84 5.58
C LEU A 660 -21.09 1.40 5.84
N GLY A 661 -20.27 1.21 6.87
CA GLY A 661 -19.90 -0.09 7.38
C GLY A 661 -20.81 -0.50 8.52
N THR A 662 -21.50 -1.62 8.40
CA THR A 662 -22.33 -2.20 9.45
C THR A 662 -21.89 -3.62 9.77
N LYS A 663 -21.78 -3.94 11.06
CA LYS A 663 -21.56 -5.30 11.52
C LYS A 663 -22.85 -6.10 11.30
N ILE A 664 -22.76 -7.12 10.46
CA ILE A 664 -23.83 -8.09 10.22
C ILE A 664 -23.40 -9.44 10.77
N PHE A 665 -24.35 -10.18 11.35
CA PHE A 665 -24.05 -11.44 12.02
C PHE A 665 -22.97 -11.27 13.13
N GLU A 666 -22.30 -12.35 13.52
CA GLU A 666 -21.32 -12.33 14.64
C GLU A 666 -19.95 -11.77 14.24
N HIS A 667 -19.51 -12.06 13.00
CA HIS A 667 -18.13 -11.82 12.57
C HIS A 667 -17.99 -11.17 11.18
N TRP A 668 -19.05 -10.56 10.63
CA TRP A 668 -19.00 -9.94 9.31
C TRP A 668 -19.27 -8.44 9.36
N GLN A 669 -18.62 -7.70 8.46
CA GLN A 669 -18.88 -6.29 8.22
C GLN A 669 -19.29 -6.12 6.76
N LEU A 670 -20.49 -5.58 6.56
CA LEU A 670 -20.99 -5.15 5.27
C LEU A 670 -20.65 -3.67 5.08
N TYR A 671 -19.91 -3.38 4.03
CA TYR A 671 -19.65 -2.02 3.60
C TYR A 671 -20.51 -1.71 2.39
N SER A 672 -21.39 -0.73 2.51
CA SER A 672 -22.15 -0.16 1.40
C SER A 672 -21.51 1.17 1.00
N VAL A 673 -21.22 1.35 -0.27
CA VAL A 673 -20.52 2.50 -0.83
C VAL A 673 -21.39 3.14 -1.90
N TYR A 674 -21.66 4.42 -1.74
CA TYR A 674 -22.24 5.25 -2.79
C TYR A 674 -21.19 6.28 -3.21
N GLU A 675 -20.92 6.37 -4.50
CA GLU A 675 -19.92 7.25 -5.08
C GLU A 675 -20.54 8.05 -6.22
N LYS A 676 -20.46 9.38 -6.12
CA LYS A 676 -20.82 10.31 -7.16
C LYS A 676 -19.55 11.00 -7.66
N ARG A 677 -19.25 10.85 -8.95
CA ARG A 677 -18.20 11.53 -9.71
C ARG A 677 -18.83 12.43 -10.77
N GLU A 678 -18.03 13.27 -11.40
CA GLU A 678 -18.51 14.14 -12.49
C GLU A 678 -19.13 13.34 -13.66
N ALA A 679 -18.48 12.24 -14.05
CA ALA A 679 -18.90 11.40 -15.17
C ALA A 679 -19.86 10.26 -14.79
N ASP A 680 -20.07 9.98 -13.49
CA ASP A 680 -20.58 8.67 -13.06
C ASP A 680 -21.21 8.66 -11.65
N ASN A 681 -22.27 7.87 -11.43
CA ASN A 681 -22.76 7.46 -10.12
C ASN A 681 -22.69 5.94 -9.94
N ARG A 682 -22.11 5.48 -8.83
CA ARG A 682 -21.92 4.07 -8.50
C ARG A 682 -22.46 3.75 -7.11
N PHE A 683 -23.09 2.59 -6.98
CA PHE A 683 -23.40 1.97 -5.70
C PHE A 683 -22.79 0.58 -5.67
N PHE A 684 -22.02 0.26 -4.65
CA PHE A 684 -21.44 -1.07 -4.52
C PHE A 684 -21.26 -1.47 -3.06
N PHE A 685 -21.14 -2.76 -2.82
CA PHE A 685 -20.98 -3.32 -1.49
C PHE A 685 -19.90 -4.41 -1.48
N TYR A 686 -19.34 -4.64 -0.31
CA TYR A 686 -18.44 -5.75 -0.07
C TYR A 686 -18.51 -6.24 1.39
N LEU A 687 -18.23 -7.52 1.56
CA LEU A 687 -18.18 -8.17 2.87
C LEU A 687 -16.74 -8.34 3.34
N LYS A 688 -16.52 -8.12 4.63
CA LYS A 688 -15.22 -8.31 5.29
C LYS A 688 -15.39 -9.06 6.61
N LEU A 689 -14.50 -10.00 6.90
CA LEU A 689 -14.48 -10.67 8.20
C LEU A 689 -13.96 -9.71 9.27
N ASP A 690 -14.72 -9.55 10.36
CA ASP A 690 -14.36 -8.79 11.54
C ASP A 690 -13.40 -9.63 12.40
N LYS A 691 -12.09 -9.35 12.29
CA LYS A 691 -11.12 -9.96 13.22
C LYS A 691 -11.08 -9.14 14.50
N PRO A 692 -11.25 -9.75 15.68
CA PRO A 692 -10.85 -9.09 16.91
C PRO A 692 -9.34 -8.85 16.83
N LYS A 693 -8.92 -7.64 17.24
CA LYS A 693 -7.51 -7.39 17.52
C LYS A 693 -7.10 -8.46 18.53
N ARG A 694 -6.22 -9.40 18.15
CA ARG A 694 -5.56 -10.25 19.15
C ARG A 694 -4.97 -9.26 20.16
N LEU A 695 -5.49 -9.27 21.39
CA LEU A 695 -4.79 -8.70 22.51
C LEU A 695 -3.42 -9.33 22.44
N LYS A 696 -2.39 -8.53 22.11
CA LYS A 696 -1.03 -8.94 22.41
C LYS A 696 -1.05 -9.10 23.92
N ASN A 697 -1.10 -10.35 24.38
CA ASN A 697 -0.90 -10.64 25.80
C ASN A 697 0.38 -9.89 26.17
N LYS A 698 0.23 -8.96 27.11
CA LYS A 698 1.34 -8.27 27.75
C LYS A 698 2.19 -9.29 28.48
#